data_AF-A0A0F4QSA3-F1
#
_entry.id   AF-A0A0F4QSA3-F1
#
_cell.length_a   1.000
_cell.length_b   1.000
_cell.length_c   1.000
_cell.angle_alpha   90.00
_cell.angle_beta   90.00
_cell.angle_gamma   90.00
#
_symmetry.space_group_name_H-M   'P 1'
#
loop_
_entity.id
_entity.type
_entity.pdbx_description
1 polymer ?
#
loop_
_entity_poly.entity_id
_entity_poly.type
_entity_poly.pdbx_seq_one_letter_code
_entity_poly.pdbx_strand_id
1 'polypeptide(L)'
;MYKVIKMTPLVIALSSAPGWAHGDRETATPINDFNDADVAHIHAGTEYKADAMHSNSQITPKSELPFASRAFMSFSNVLSTSTSCPDEVFSHLSGSVFLEAIRRHGKVCIDTLFNDRPETLTLGAYTDANFATVINELNTRLVSYDGQSDVTYLSDLFYWLKAYSYYDFRRFVNPTTQQAMVSAINTLYANEHFFDKTETNAQLIRSATGIIKNAQIGQFLVPLTRGLLARYDESYEHINDWGRSATPLFWQVLNDCARDLSCRSQQHTHDLIDAITGFINDNLDWLSKSANDYHLFNLGYQLVNFYRGEQEPHFAQLEPKLRNEIIRILNSYGPLKTDRERTLYLAVLESINYNRQCDTYSVCDKPQEIITQVLGNRLICPSGNLFIWAQDMTSEQLTWTCNSLKVHEDHFHQLLRTDRVPVTPDDNDSLRMVIFNDKKEWVTYGGVLFNVSTSNGGTYREGDPSKPGDQATFYAYEHVSERPIFDIWNLRHEYVHYLEGRYISQGDFNDSNSAGRTVWFGEGIAEYSSLKNCNPYAVEEARKGTYSLSTIFSNEYGVGQTRIYDWGYLATRFMYEQQNAAFFDMLALFKDGDFAGYRSELVDKWVAQKLYDDQFSNWLTQVESTGCVIDTTRPPSPVEPVNVDDIQGSDQVGINACGMQLASDRTQAGQARCLSGTDTRQLKEYPIYVPEGLQNVSLEITLRHGTGNADLYYEYGRPDNGWRYTHESTGPDNDETLVLDNIEKGWHYIAVGTETGYQDATLLVRYIQQPIAGENELQNGVAVPVNVSDSGQLMYTMAVPAGATNVTFSTTGGTGELDLHVKFGSEASKTDYDCRPWKVGNRETCHFSTTSGGVYYILLSADPMFSGATLTGRYDVN
;
A
#
# COMPACT_ATOMS: atom_id res chain seq x y z
N MET A 1 -27.81 25.53 62.54
CA MET A 1 -27.77 24.88 63.87
C MET A 1 -26.85 23.67 63.80
N TYR A 2 -26.33 23.20 64.93
CA TYR A 2 -25.50 21.99 65.14
C TYR A 2 -25.95 20.76 64.31
N LYS A 3 -25.09 19.78 63.96
CA LYS A 3 -24.13 19.11 64.87
C LYS A 3 -23.00 18.35 64.13
N VAL A 4 -21.91 18.09 64.85
CA VAL A 4 -20.71 17.31 64.46
C VAL A 4 -20.86 15.83 64.89
N ILE A 5 -20.21 14.89 64.17
CA ILE A 5 -19.46 13.66 64.61
C ILE A 5 -19.24 12.79 63.34
N LYS A 6 -18.03 12.55 62.81
CA LYS A 6 -16.83 11.76 63.23
C LYS A 6 -16.88 10.22 63.02
N MET A 7 -16.13 9.78 62.00
CA MET A 7 -15.32 8.54 61.84
C MET A 7 -15.94 7.11 61.95
N THR A 8 -15.74 6.36 60.85
CA THR A 8 -15.23 4.96 60.65
C THR A 8 -14.81 4.14 61.90
N PRO A 9 -14.78 2.77 61.87
CA PRO A 9 -14.76 1.87 60.68
C PRO A 9 -15.62 0.56 60.77
N LEU A 10 -15.67 -0.26 59.70
CA LEU A 10 -15.10 -1.64 59.64
C LEU A 10 -15.51 -2.44 58.37
N VAL A 11 -14.50 -3.08 57.76
CA VAL A 11 -14.45 -4.18 56.76
C VAL A 11 -15.73 -5.00 56.49
N ILE A 12 -16.12 -5.12 55.20
CA ILE A 12 -16.64 -6.35 54.55
C ILE A 12 -16.04 -6.45 53.13
N ALA A 13 -15.79 -7.67 52.64
CA ALA A 13 -15.19 -7.96 51.34
C ALA A 13 -16.11 -7.64 50.15
N LEU A 14 -15.51 -7.32 48.99
CA LEU A 14 -16.18 -7.21 47.71
C LEU A 14 -15.49 -8.05 46.64
N SER A 15 -16.19 -9.10 46.21
CA SER A 15 -16.00 -9.75 44.93
C SER A 15 -17.13 -9.34 44.00
N SER A 16 -16.83 -8.73 42.84
CA SER A 16 -17.57 -8.89 41.56
C SER A 16 -17.07 -7.89 40.50
N ALA A 17 -16.85 -8.42 39.30
CA ALA A 17 -16.84 -7.78 37.97
C ALA A 17 -16.23 -6.37 37.75
N PRO A 18 -15.36 -6.27 36.73
CA PRO A 18 -15.24 -5.09 35.88
C PRO A 18 -15.58 -5.40 34.41
N GLY A 19 -16.49 -4.61 33.79
CA GLY A 19 -16.32 -4.17 32.39
C GLY A 19 -15.38 -2.95 32.37
N TRP A 20 -14.98 -2.33 31.25
CA TRP A 20 -15.75 -1.94 30.06
C TRP A 20 -14.84 -1.16 29.06
N ALA A 21 -14.29 -1.68 27.95
CA ALA A 21 -14.02 -0.88 26.71
C ALA A 21 -13.04 -1.54 25.72
N HIS A 22 -13.58 -1.89 24.56
CA HIS A 22 -12.79 -1.90 23.35
C HIS A 22 -12.61 -0.46 22.82
N GLY A 23 -11.45 -0.21 22.22
CA GLY A 23 -10.99 1.12 21.81
C GLY A 23 -9.47 1.07 21.68
N ASP A 24 -9.00 0.88 20.44
CA ASP A 24 -7.61 0.95 19.99
C ASP A 24 -6.60 0.03 20.69
N ARG A 25 -6.43 -1.17 20.14
CA ARG A 25 -5.21 -1.97 20.33
C ARG A 25 -4.47 -2.14 19.01
N GLU A 26 -3.55 -1.22 18.76
CA GLU A 26 -2.47 -1.45 17.78
C GLU A 26 -1.72 -2.71 18.22
N THR A 27 -1.68 -3.74 17.36
CA THR A 27 -0.93 -4.96 17.69
C THR A 27 0.56 -4.66 17.71
N ALA A 28 1.30 -5.25 18.66
CA ALA A 28 2.74 -5.17 18.70
C ALA A 28 3.33 -6.01 17.56
N THR A 29 3.44 -5.42 16.36
CA THR A 29 4.19 -5.99 15.25
C THR A 29 5.68 -6.03 15.61
N PRO A 30 6.39 -7.15 15.34
CA PRO A 30 7.84 -7.13 15.35
C PRO A 30 8.34 -6.10 14.32
N ILE A 31 9.49 -5.46 14.56
CA ILE A 31 10.20 -4.74 13.48
C ILE A 31 10.78 -5.75 12.47
N ASN A 32 9.92 -6.38 11.69
CA ASN A 32 10.13 -6.48 10.26
C ASN A 32 9.30 -5.33 9.68
N ASP A 33 9.99 -4.23 9.41
CA ASP A 33 9.44 -3.00 8.88
C ASP A 33 8.40 -2.25 9.75
N PHE A 34 8.28 -0.95 9.48
CA PHE A 34 6.95 -0.36 9.52
C PHE A 34 6.28 -0.99 8.32
N ASN A 35 5.21 -1.77 8.50
CA ASN A 35 4.37 -2.17 7.36
C ASN A 35 4.11 -0.92 6.52
N ASP A 36 4.07 -1.02 5.19
CA ASP A 36 3.94 0.17 4.34
C ASP A 36 2.69 1.03 4.70
N ALA A 37 1.71 0.41 5.34
CA ALA A 37 0.54 1.01 6.01
C ALA A 37 0.81 2.04 7.14
N ASP A 38 1.97 2.03 7.81
CA ASP A 38 2.37 3.03 8.82
C ASP A 38 3.15 4.21 8.20
N VAL A 39 3.64 4.02 6.96
CA VAL A 39 4.56 4.97 6.29
C VAL A 39 3.80 5.84 5.28
N ALA A 40 2.94 5.22 4.48
CA ALA A 40 1.96 5.93 3.69
C ALA A 40 0.72 6.19 4.53
N HIS A 41 0.30 7.45 4.71
CA HIS A 41 -1.05 7.76 5.20
C HIS A 41 -2.14 7.50 4.13
N ILE A 42 -1.86 6.61 3.19
CA ILE A 42 -2.82 6.08 2.25
C ILE A 42 -3.49 4.87 2.92
N HIS A 43 -4.67 5.15 3.46
CA HIS A 43 -5.82 4.24 3.47
C HIS A 43 -5.77 3.03 4.42
N ALA A 44 -4.93 3.06 5.45
CA ALA A 44 -5.09 2.20 6.63
C ALA A 44 -5.98 2.85 7.71
N GLY A 45 -7.31 2.85 7.50
CA GLY A 45 -8.26 2.84 8.63
C GLY A 45 -8.94 4.12 9.11
N THR A 46 -8.98 5.23 8.35
CA THR A 46 -9.91 6.33 8.68
C THR A 46 -11.33 6.04 8.22
N GLU A 47 -12.09 5.32 9.03
CA GLU A 47 -13.54 5.25 8.91
C GLU A 47 -14.14 6.60 9.37
N TYR A 48 -14.59 7.46 8.44
CA TYR A 48 -15.31 8.69 8.80
C TYR A 48 -16.57 8.39 9.62
N LYS A 49 -16.48 8.62 10.93
CA LYS A 49 -17.64 8.88 11.79
C LYS A 49 -17.85 10.39 11.82
N ALA A 50 -19.07 10.82 11.51
CA ALA A 50 -19.42 12.23 11.49
C ALA A 50 -19.37 12.79 12.92
N ASP A 51 -18.27 13.46 13.27
CA ASP A 51 -18.09 14.06 14.60
C ASP A 51 -19.17 15.11 14.87
N ALA A 52 -20.08 14.75 15.77
CA ALA A 52 -20.98 15.66 16.46
C ALA A 52 -20.21 16.31 17.61
N MET A 53 -19.63 17.49 17.36
CA MET A 53 -18.93 18.24 18.40
C MET A 53 -19.86 18.57 19.57
N HIS A 54 -19.42 18.18 20.77
CA HIS A 54 -19.98 18.43 22.10
C HIS A 54 -21.20 17.60 22.56
N SER A 55 -20.92 16.53 23.32
CA SER A 55 -21.57 16.35 24.63
C SER A 55 -20.60 15.72 25.66
N ASN A 56 -20.79 16.04 26.95
CA ASN A 56 -19.95 15.53 28.05
C ASN A 56 -20.37 14.12 28.49
N SER A 57 -19.49 13.13 28.42
CA SER A 57 -19.56 11.91 29.26
C SER A 57 -18.19 11.21 29.39
N GLN A 58 -18.04 10.36 30.40
CA GLN A 58 -16.76 9.80 30.88
C GLN A 58 -16.65 8.27 30.73
N ILE A 59 -15.40 7.78 30.72
CA ILE A 59 -14.89 6.47 31.22
C ILE A 59 -14.82 5.23 30.28
N THR A 60 -13.63 4.59 30.40
CA THR A 60 -12.98 3.37 29.86
C THR A 60 -13.30 2.08 30.68
N PRO A 61 -12.47 0.98 30.78
CA PRO A 61 -11.49 0.24 29.91
C PRO A 61 -11.73 -1.31 29.75
N LYS A 62 -11.32 -2.07 28.67
CA LYS A 62 -11.05 -3.57 28.58
C LYS A 62 -11.22 -4.27 27.20
N SER A 63 -10.48 -5.28 26.72
CA SER A 63 -9.24 -6.02 27.11
C SER A 63 -8.89 -7.02 25.96
N GLU A 64 -8.05 -8.06 26.14
CA GLU A 64 -6.65 -8.09 25.64
C GLU A 64 -6.28 -9.43 24.91
N LEU A 65 -5.33 -9.38 23.93
CA LEU A 65 -4.46 -10.49 23.39
C LEU A 65 -5.08 -11.65 22.54
N PRO A 66 -4.28 -12.52 21.85
CA PRO A 66 -2.92 -12.40 21.27
C PRO A 66 -2.74 -12.98 19.82
N PHE A 67 -1.57 -12.71 19.21
CA PHE A 67 -1.10 -13.19 17.88
C PHE A 67 0.00 -14.29 17.99
N ALA A 68 0.58 -14.69 16.83
CA ALA A 68 1.82 -15.47 16.60
C ALA A 68 1.67 -17.01 16.52
N SER A 69 2.38 -17.77 15.66
CA SER A 69 3.32 -17.49 14.53
C SER A 69 3.50 -18.77 13.69
N ARG A 70 4.27 -18.75 12.57
CA ARG A 70 5.32 -19.78 12.33
C ARG A 70 6.36 -19.49 11.22
N ALA A 71 7.62 -19.68 11.64
CA ALA A 71 8.84 -20.13 10.94
C ALA A 71 8.67 -20.95 9.63
N PHE A 72 9.45 -20.75 8.54
CA PHE A 72 10.92 -20.76 8.28
C PHE A 72 11.47 -22.12 7.77
N MET A 73 12.32 -22.11 6.72
CA MET A 73 13.45 -23.02 6.40
C MET A 73 14.18 -22.47 5.14
N SER A 74 15.46 -22.74 4.82
CA SER A 74 16.67 -23.14 5.57
C SER A 74 17.87 -23.18 4.60
N PHE A 75 19.02 -22.57 4.92
CA PHE A 75 20.33 -22.89 4.31
C PHE A 75 21.47 -22.77 5.35
N SER A 76 22.56 -23.51 5.15
CA SER A 76 23.37 -24.04 6.26
C SER A 76 24.70 -23.32 6.56
N ASN A 77 25.01 -23.27 7.87
CA ASN A 77 26.35 -23.28 8.47
C ASN A 77 27.27 -22.05 8.32
N VAL A 78 26.99 -21.02 9.13
CA VAL A 78 28.04 -20.40 9.96
C VAL A 78 27.58 -20.50 11.43
N LEU A 79 28.51 -20.80 12.35
CA LEU A 79 28.21 -20.87 13.78
C LEU A 79 27.98 -19.47 14.36
N SER A 80 26.72 -19.05 14.49
CA SER A 80 26.30 -17.94 15.36
C SER A 80 25.33 -18.45 16.44
N THR A 81 25.54 -18.02 17.67
CA THR A 81 24.72 -18.45 18.83
C THR A 81 23.35 -17.82 18.78
N SER A 82 22.29 -18.64 18.75
CA SER A 82 20.90 -18.17 18.86
C SER A 82 20.64 -17.56 20.25
N THR A 83 20.61 -16.23 20.34
CA THR A 83 20.30 -15.51 21.58
C THR A 83 18.80 -15.31 21.74
N SER A 84 18.10 -16.36 22.17
CA SER A 84 16.75 -16.23 22.73
C SER A 84 16.78 -15.31 23.96
N CYS A 85 15.80 -14.43 24.13
CA CYS A 85 15.72 -13.60 25.33
C CYS A 85 15.46 -14.45 26.59
N PRO A 86 16.30 -14.37 27.65
CA PRO A 86 16.01 -15.04 28.91
C PRO A 86 14.82 -14.41 29.66
N ASP A 87 14.03 -15.25 30.32
CA ASP A 87 12.73 -14.90 30.94
C ASP A 87 12.80 -13.80 32.01
N GLU A 88 13.94 -13.64 32.69
CA GLU A 88 14.14 -12.65 33.77
C GLU A 88 14.98 -11.43 33.35
N VAL A 89 15.32 -11.26 32.07
CA VAL A 89 16.05 -10.04 31.63
C VAL A 89 15.22 -8.79 31.94
N PHE A 90 15.92 -7.73 32.40
CA PHE A 90 15.41 -6.43 32.84
C PHE A 90 14.63 -6.38 34.17
N SER A 91 13.92 -7.42 34.59
CA SER A 91 12.92 -7.36 35.69
C SER A 91 13.46 -6.90 37.06
N HIS A 92 14.76 -7.08 37.31
CA HIS A 92 15.40 -6.74 38.58
C HIS A 92 16.66 -5.89 38.41
N LEU A 93 16.86 -5.33 37.21
CA LEU A 93 18.07 -4.57 36.86
C LEU A 93 17.84 -3.07 36.97
N SER A 94 18.88 -2.34 37.36
CA SER A 94 18.91 -0.89 37.35
C SER A 94 20.30 -0.32 37.09
N GLY A 95 20.36 0.97 36.74
CA GLY A 95 21.63 1.67 36.49
C GLY A 95 22.45 1.06 35.36
N SER A 96 23.78 1.02 35.52
CA SER A 96 24.69 0.50 34.49
C SER A 96 24.48 -0.96 34.12
N VAL A 97 23.97 -1.80 35.04
CA VAL A 97 23.68 -3.22 34.76
C VAL A 97 22.45 -3.37 33.86
N PHE A 98 21.48 -2.47 33.99
CA PHE A 98 20.32 -2.40 33.10
C PHE A 98 20.73 -1.95 31.68
N LEU A 99 21.58 -0.93 31.59
CA LEU A 99 22.16 -0.44 30.32
C LEU A 99 22.98 -1.52 29.59
N GLU A 100 23.83 -2.25 30.31
CA GLU A 100 24.59 -3.38 29.75
C GLU A 100 23.68 -4.53 29.29
N ALA A 101 22.57 -4.78 29.99
CA ALA A 101 21.57 -5.75 29.53
C ALA A 101 20.87 -5.28 28.23
N ILE A 102 20.60 -3.99 28.08
CA ILE A 102 20.08 -3.42 26.81
C ILE A 102 21.13 -3.62 25.72
N ARG A 103 22.39 -3.22 25.93
CA ARG A 103 23.47 -3.41 24.93
C ARG A 103 23.67 -4.87 24.52
N ARG A 104 23.46 -5.82 25.43
CA ARG A 104 23.73 -7.25 25.19
C ARG A 104 22.57 -8.01 24.54
N HIS A 105 21.33 -7.65 24.86
CA HIS A 105 20.15 -8.39 24.43
C HIS A 105 19.23 -7.59 23.48
N GLY A 106 19.35 -6.26 23.50
CA GLY A 106 18.73 -5.31 22.59
C GLY A 106 17.25 -5.56 22.32
N LYS A 107 16.86 -5.22 21.10
CA LYS A 107 15.54 -5.44 20.50
C LYS A 107 14.91 -6.79 20.86
N VAL A 108 15.67 -7.89 20.79
CA VAL A 108 15.14 -9.25 21.01
C VAL A 108 14.54 -9.44 22.41
N CYS A 109 15.08 -8.78 23.43
CA CYS A 109 14.45 -8.76 24.74
C CYS A 109 13.42 -7.63 24.91
N ILE A 110 13.63 -6.47 24.29
CA ILE A 110 12.71 -5.33 24.37
C ILE A 110 11.35 -5.66 23.73
N ASP A 111 11.32 -6.43 22.63
CA ASP A 111 10.10 -6.93 21.97
C ASP A 111 9.13 -7.55 23.01
N THR A 112 9.67 -8.38 23.91
CA THR A 112 8.87 -9.09 24.93
C THR A 112 8.27 -8.17 26.01
N LEU A 113 8.71 -6.91 26.10
CA LEU A 113 8.20 -5.93 27.06
C LEU A 113 6.97 -5.14 26.54
N PHE A 114 6.57 -5.32 25.27
CA PHE A 114 5.40 -4.62 24.72
C PHE A 114 4.09 -5.16 25.33
N ASN A 115 3.87 -6.48 25.31
CA ASN A 115 2.69 -7.12 25.92
C ASN A 115 2.89 -8.58 26.39
N ASP A 116 4.05 -9.21 26.16
CA ASP A 116 4.20 -10.68 26.24
C ASP A 116 4.68 -11.22 27.60
N ARG A 117 4.87 -10.34 28.61
CA ARG A 117 5.42 -10.71 29.93
C ARG A 117 4.44 -10.46 31.09
N PRO A 118 4.51 -11.29 32.15
CA PRO A 118 3.84 -11.03 33.43
C PRO A 118 4.11 -9.61 33.94
N GLU A 119 3.07 -8.92 34.43
CA GLU A 119 3.12 -7.53 34.91
C GLU A 119 4.31 -7.27 35.86
N THR A 120 4.61 -8.21 36.76
CA THR A 120 5.72 -8.09 37.73
C THR A 120 7.10 -7.95 37.06
N LEU A 121 7.33 -8.60 35.92
CA LEU A 121 8.60 -8.51 35.20
C LEU A 121 8.67 -7.20 34.38
N THR A 122 7.55 -6.81 33.78
CA THR A 122 7.43 -5.61 32.94
C THR A 122 7.53 -4.33 33.77
N LEU A 123 6.85 -4.26 34.92
CA LEU A 123 7.00 -3.16 35.89
C LEU A 123 8.42 -3.10 36.50
N GLY A 124 9.10 -4.23 36.58
CA GLY A 124 10.50 -4.32 37.00
C GLY A 124 11.48 -3.66 36.01
N ALA A 125 11.18 -3.74 34.71
CA ALA A 125 11.91 -3.00 33.69
C ALA A 125 11.55 -1.50 33.71
N TYR A 126 10.25 -1.16 33.72
CA TYR A 126 9.72 0.19 33.56
C TYR A 126 9.68 1.04 34.86
N THR A 127 10.79 1.08 35.58
CA THR A 127 10.92 1.97 36.77
C THR A 127 11.33 3.39 36.39
N ASP A 128 10.94 4.39 37.19
CA ASP A 128 11.40 5.78 37.04
C ASP A 128 12.93 5.91 37.03
N ALA A 129 13.60 5.05 37.82
CA ALA A 129 15.06 4.99 37.88
C ALA A 129 15.67 4.48 36.56
N ASN A 130 15.05 3.47 35.92
CA ASN A 130 15.49 2.96 34.63
C ASN A 130 15.20 3.95 33.50
N PHE A 131 14.02 4.59 33.51
CA PHE A 131 13.71 5.68 32.59
C PHE A 131 14.74 6.82 32.67
N ALA A 132 15.01 7.32 33.89
CA ALA A 132 16.03 8.35 34.09
C ALA A 132 17.43 7.88 33.67
N THR A 133 17.77 6.60 33.89
CA THR A 133 19.04 6.01 33.45
C THR A 133 19.18 6.01 31.92
N VAL A 134 18.15 5.58 31.20
CA VAL A 134 18.12 5.55 29.72
C VAL A 134 18.19 6.95 29.13
N ILE A 135 17.41 7.90 29.65
CA ILE A 135 17.43 9.30 29.20
C ILE A 135 18.81 9.94 29.44
N ASN A 136 19.45 9.68 30.58
CA ASN A 136 20.78 10.21 30.88
C ASN A 136 21.86 9.60 29.96
N GLU A 137 21.80 8.30 29.67
CA GLU A 137 22.72 7.64 28.74
C GLU A 137 22.57 8.17 27.31
N LEU A 138 21.33 8.31 26.83
CA LEU A 138 21.02 8.92 25.52
C LEU A 138 21.56 10.35 25.44
N ASN A 139 21.17 11.24 26.37
CA ASN A 139 21.63 12.63 26.37
C ASN A 139 23.16 12.74 26.47
N THR A 140 23.84 11.82 27.17
CA THR A 140 25.30 11.82 27.28
C THR A 140 25.97 11.42 25.96
N ARG A 141 25.50 10.34 25.32
CA ARG A 141 26.12 9.81 24.09
C ARG A 141 25.78 10.62 22.84
N LEU A 142 24.54 11.10 22.72
CA LEU A 142 24.08 11.83 21.55
C LEU A 142 24.83 13.16 21.33
N VAL A 143 25.36 13.77 22.40
CA VAL A 143 26.24 14.97 22.31
C VAL A 143 27.57 14.66 21.63
N SER A 144 28.08 13.43 21.73
CA SER A 144 29.37 13.01 21.15
C SER A 144 29.21 11.88 20.13
N TYR A 145 28.02 11.73 19.55
CA TYR A 145 27.76 10.79 18.46
C TYR A 145 28.48 11.26 17.19
N ASP A 146 29.06 10.32 16.45
CA ASP A 146 30.01 10.52 15.33
C ASP A 146 29.47 9.97 13.98
N GLY A 147 28.16 9.71 13.91
CA GLY A 147 27.49 9.11 12.75
C GLY A 147 27.60 7.58 12.65
N GLN A 148 28.43 6.91 13.47
CA GLN A 148 28.77 5.48 13.26
C GLN A 148 28.82 4.63 14.54
N SER A 149 29.32 5.18 15.64
CA SER A 149 29.55 4.49 16.90
C SER A 149 28.26 4.25 17.69
N ASP A 150 28.16 3.06 18.32
CA ASP A 150 27.07 2.65 19.23
C ASP A 150 25.63 2.71 18.63
N VAL A 151 25.45 2.86 17.32
CA VAL A 151 24.14 3.10 16.69
C VAL A 151 23.07 2.06 17.06
N THR A 152 23.38 0.76 17.00
CA THR A 152 22.44 -0.30 17.41
C THR A 152 22.01 -0.12 18.87
N TYR A 153 22.95 0.20 19.76
CA TYR A 153 22.67 0.39 21.18
C TYR A 153 21.85 1.66 21.45
N LEU A 154 22.13 2.77 20.75
CA LEU A 154 21.32 3.99 20.82
C LEU A 154 19.90 3.74 20.29
N SER A 155 19.78 2.95 19.23
CA SER A 155 18.49 2.51 18.66
C SER A 155 17.70 1.64 19.64
N ASP A 156 18.36 0.68 20.31
CA ASP A 156 17.76 -0.15 21.36
C ASP A 156 17.28 0.69 22.56
N LEU A 157 18.01 1.74 22.96
CA LEU A 157 17.59 2.65 24.03
C LEU A 157 16.32 3.43 23.63
N PHE A 158 16.22 3.93 22.40
CA PHE A 158 14.98 4.54 21.89
C PHE A 158 13.85 3.52 21.73
N TYR A 159 14.15 2.28 21.30
CA TYR A 159 13.16 1.23 21.17
C TYR A 159 12.59 0.80 22.53
N TRP A 160 13.42 0.79 23.59
CA TRP A 160 12.94 0.62 24.96
C TRP A 160 12.03 1.77 25.40
N LEU A 161 12.32 3.02 25.03
CA LEU A 161 11.42 4.16 25.27
C LEU A 161 10.10 4.03 24.49
N LYS A 162 10.10 3.45 23.28
CA LYS A 162 8.88 3.12 22.52
C LYS A 162 8.02 2.13 23.30
N ALA A 163 8.63 1.09 23.87
CA ALA A 163 7.96 0.05 24.66
C ALA A 163 7.39 0.61 25.98
N TYR A 164 8.20 1.37 26.72
CA TYR A 164 7.80 2.10 27.94
C TYR A 164 6.62 3.05 27.70
N SER A 165 6.62 3.77 26.58
CA SER A 165 5.57 4.73 26.23
C SER A 165 4.30 4.08 25.68
N TYR A 166 4.38 2.83 25.23
CA TYR A 166 3.25 2.06 24.72
C TYR A 166 2.48 1.35 25.85
N TYR A 167 3.22 0.76 26.80
CA TYR A 167 2.69 -0.17 27.80
C TYR A 167 1.48 0.35 28.59
N ASP A 168 0.50 -0.55 28.81
CA ASP A 168 -0.70 -0.35 29.65
C ASP A 168 -1.42 0.98 29.34
N PHE A 169 -1.78 1.15 28.06
CA PHE A 169 -2.40 2.38 27.53
C PHE A 169 -1.61 3.66 27.87
N ARG A 170 -0.29 3.63 27.63
CA ARG A 170 0.63 4.75 27.90
C ARG A 170 0.72 5.14 29.39
N ARG A 171 0.55 4.19 30.32
CA ARG A 171 0.51 4.38 31.78
C ARG A 171 1.62 5.28 32.36
N PHE A 172 2.79 5.29 31.76
CA PHE A 172 3.95 6.06 32.23
C PHE A 172 4.17 7.39 31.48
N VAL A 173 3.41 7.68 30.43
CA VAL A 173 3.48 8.93 29.67
C VAL A 173 2.84 10.05 30.48
N ASN A 174 3.65 11.04 30.82
CA ASN A 174 3.25 12.22 31.59
C ASN A 174 4.16 13.41 31.23
N PRO A 175 3.84 14.66 31.61
CA PRO A 175 4.61 15.84 31.19
C PRO A 175 6.12 15.76 31.49
N THR A 176 6.54 15.09 32.56
CA THR A 176 7.96 14.92 32.90
C THR A 176 8.66 13.93 31.97
N THR A 177 8.04 12.77 31.71
CA THR A 177 8.62 11.75 30.81
C THR A 177 8.58 12.22 29.35
N GLN A 178 7.54 12.96 28.96
CA GLN A 178 7.44 13.64 27.66
C GLN A 178 8.58 14.65 27.45
N GLN A 179 8.80 15.58 28.38
CA GLN A 179 9.89 16.56 28.28
C GLN A 179 11.27 15.89 28.21
N ALA A 180 11.48 14.81 28.96
CA ALA A 180 12.71 14.03 28.92
C ALA A 180 12.95 13.37 27.56
N MET A 181 11.92 12.73 26.97
CA MET A 181 12.01 12.12 25.64
C MET A 181 12.20 13.16 24.53
N VAL A 182 11.51 14.30 24.60
CA VAL A 182 11.72 15.45 23.70
C VAL A 182 13.16 15.98 23.79
N SER A 183 13.75 16.03 25.00
CA SER A 183 15.16 16.42 25.20
C SER A 183 16.14 15.46 24.53
N ALA A 184 15.89 14.15 24.58
CA ALA A 184 16.74 13.15 23.91
C ALA A 184 16.69 13.28 22.39
N ILE A 185 15.48 13.43 21.81
CA ILE A 185 15.31 13.66 20.37
C ILE A 185 15.97 14.99 19.94
N ASN A 186 15.79 16.07 20.71
CA ASN A 186 16.41 17.36 20.40
C ASN A 186 17.93 17.34 20.53
N THR A 187 18.49 16.47 21.40
CA THR A 187 19.95 16.30 21.54
C THR A 187 20.52 15.53 20.35
N LEU A 188 19.83 14.49 19.86
CA LEU A 188 20.15 13.83 18.60
C LEU A 188 20.09 14.82 17.42
N TYR A 189 19.01 15.60 17.31
CA TYR A 189 18.84 16.61 16.25
C TYR A 189 19.87 17.76 16.28
N ALA A 190 20.38 18.11 17.47
CA ALA A 190 21.41 19.14 17.62
C ALA A 190 22.83 18.67 17.24
N ASN A 191 23.04 17.37 17.06
CA ASN A 191 24.31 16.81 16.60
C ASN A 191 24.44 17.01 15.07
N GLU A 192 25.63 17.37 14.59
CA GLU A 192 25.88 17.58 13.14
C GLU A 192 25.65 16.32 12.31
N HIS A 193 25.95 15.15 12.87
CA HIS A 193 25.74 13.84 12.26
C HIS A 193 24.26 13.43 12.14
N PHE A 194 23.30 14.19 12.68
CA PHE A 194 21.87 13.94 12.45
C PHE A 194 21.56 13.89 10.95
N PHE A 195 22.22 14.71 10.13
CA PHE A 195 21.95 14.83 8.70
C PHE A 195 22.81 13.89 7.83
N ASP A 196 23.54 12.95 8.42
CA ASP A 196 24.39 12.03 7.67
C ASP A 196 23.55 11.06 6.81
N LYS A 197 23.78 11.10 5.50
CA LYS A 197 23.13 10.29 4.47
C LYS A 197 23.68 8.85 4.46
N THR A 198 23.53 8.15 5.59
CA THR A 198 23.90 6.74 5.76
C THR A 198 22.72 5.93 6.31
N GLU A 199 22.60 4.67 5.89
CA GLU A 199 21.56 3.75 6.36
C GLU A 199 21.66 3.52 7.88
N THR A 200 22.89 3.45 8.40
CA THR A 200 23.15 3.30 9.83
C THR A 200 22.59 4.49 10.62
N ASN A 201 22.84 5.74 10.19
CA ASN A 201 22.26 6.91 10.84
C ASN A 201 20.72 6.96 10.68
N ALA A 202 20.19 6.56 9.53
CA ALA A 202 18.75 6.44 9.30
C ALA A 202 18.07 5.52 10.34
N GLN A 203 18.64 4.36 10.63
CA GLN A 203 18.11 3.40 11.63
C GLN A 203 18.01 4.01 13.05
N LEU A 204 18.97 4.84 13.45
CA LEU A 204 18.91 5.56 14.72
C LEU A 204 17.77 6.57 14.75
N ILE A 205 17.65 7.38 13.69
CA ILE A 205 16.60 8.38 13.57
C ILE A 205 15.23 7.72 13.52
N ARG A 206 15.06 6.64 12.74
CA ARG A 206 13.87 5.79 12.69
C ARG A 206 13.44 5.31 14.08
N SER A 207 14.40 4.91 14.90
CA SER A 207 14.15 4.46 16.28
C SER A 207 13.72 5.63 17.18
N ALA A 208 14.35 6.79 17.04
CA ALA A 208 14.01 8.01 17.78
C ALA A 208 12.66 8.61 17.39
N THR A 209 12.35 8.73 16.10
CA THR A 209 11.05 9.23 15.61
C THR A 209 9.92 8.23 15.84
N GLY A 210 10.25 6.93 15.88
CA GLY A 210 9.33 5.85 16.21
C GLY A 210 8.72 5.89 17.62
N ILE A 211 9.21 6.74 18.54
CA ILE A 211 8.60 6.94 19.87
C ILE A 211 7.49 8.01 19.87
N ILE A 212 7.46 8.91 18.86
CA ILE A 212 6.69 10.18 18.90
C ILE A 212 5.19 9.94 19.18
N LYS A 213 4.58 9.01 18.43
CA LYS A 213 3.16 8.64 18.53
C LYS A 213 2.80 8.07 19.91
N ASN A 214 3.63 7.16 20.43
CA ASN A 214 3.38 6.49 21.72
C ASN A 214 3.62 7.43 22.91
N ALA A 215 4.65 8.27 22.84
CA ALA A 215 4.95 9.25 23.88
C ALA A 215 4.03 10.49 23.84
N GLN A 216 3.23 10.68 22.78
CA GLN A 216 2.37 11.86 22.58
C GLN A 216 3.15 13.18 22.66
N ILE A 217 4.26 13.24 21.92
CA ILE A 217 5.21 14.37 21.94
C ILE A 217 5.32 15.13 20.61
N GLY A 218 4.53 14.78 19.60
CA GLY A 218 4.64 15.37 18.26
C GLY A 218 4.53 16.89 18.26
N GLN A 219 3.59 17.43 19.03
CA GLN A 219 3.36 18.86 19.23
C GLN A 219 4.57 19.65 19.76
N PHE A 220 5.58 18.99 20.34
CA PHE A 220 6.80 19.65 20.82
C PHE A 220 7.96 19.65 19.78
N LEU A 221 7.79 18.98 18.64
CA LEU A 221 8.85 18.70 17.67
C LEU A 221 8.67 19.39 16.30
N VAL A 222 7.73 20.34 16.18
CA VAL A 222 7.56 21.14 14.95
C VAL A 222 8.83 21.89 14.53
N PRO A 223 9.67 22.44 15.43
CA PRO A 223 10.95 23.04 15.04
C PRO A 223 11.92 22.06 14.36
N LEU A 224 11.92 20.78 14.78
CA LEU A 224 12.69 19.70 14.17
C LEU A 224 12.18 19.46 12.74
N THR A 225 10.86 19.34 12.59
CA THR A 225 10.20 19.15 11.28
C THR A 225 10.53 20.28 10.31
N ARG A 226 10.45 21.55 10.74
CA ARG A 226 10.87 22.71 9.93
C ARG A 226 12.34 22.63 9.52
N GLY A 227 13.22 22.20 10.41
CA GLY A 227 14.64 22.08 10.14
C GLY A 227 14.99 20.94 9.19
N LEU A 228 14.22 19.84 9.22
CA LEU A 228 14.33 18.75 8.26
C LEU A 228 13.83 19.20 6.87
N LEU A 229 12.65 19.83 6.77
CA LEU A 229 12.12 20.38 5.51
C LEU A 229 13.11 21.36 4.83
N ALA A 230 13.94 22.06 5.59
CA ALA A 230 14.95 22.99 5.07
C ALA A 230 16.25 22.33 4.58
N ARG A 231 16.41 21.00 4.72
CA ARG A 231 17.65 20.26 4.44
C ARG A 231 17.44 18.95 3.68
N TYR A 232 16.22 18.43 3.66
CA TYR A 232 15.87 17.16 3.04
C TYR A 232 15.75 17.34 1.52
N ASP A 233 16.38 16.45 0.75
CA ASP A 233 16.59 16.51 -0.70
C ASP A 233 16.57 15.09 -1.31
N GLU A 234 16.56 14.98 -2.65
CA GLU A 234 16.45 13.70 -3.40
C GLU A 234 17.42 12.62 -2.90
N SER A 235 18.63 13.01 -2.51
CA SER A 235 19.68 12.07 -2.12
C SER A 235 19.50 11.47 -0.73
N TYR A 236 18.50 11.89 0.05
CA TYR A 236 18.06 11.12 1.23
C TYR A 236 17.25 9.88 0.85
N GLU A 237 16.44 9.91 -0.22
CA GLU A 237 15.63 8.74 -0.64
C GLU A 237 16.44 7.62 -1.26
N HIS A 238 17.63 7.93 -1.77
CA HIS A 238 18.57 6.92 -2.26
C HIS A 238 19.22 6.12 -1.12
N ILE A 239 18.94 6.47 0.15
CA ILE A 239 19.45 5.77 1.33
C ILE A 239 18.28 5.05 2.02
N ASN A 240 18.44 3.75 2.25
CA ASN A 240 17.47 2.94 2.97
C ASN A 240 17.05 3.57 4.31
N ASP A 241 15.77 3.37 4.67
CA ASP A 241 15.13 3.87 5.89
C ASP A 241 15.04 5.40 6.09
N TRP A 242 15.67 6.25 5.27
CA TRP A 242 15.62 7.71 5.48
C TRP A 242 14.22 8.31 5.29
N GLY A 243 13.49 7.96 4.22
CA GLY A 243 12.09 8.38 4.05
C GLY A 243 11.18 7.89 5.19
N ARG A 244 11.34 6.62 5.58
CA ARG A 244 10.64 6.04 6.75
C ARG A 244 10.95 6.78 8.05
N SER A 245 12.18 7.28 8.21
CA SER A 245 12.61 8.07 9.36
C SER A 245 12.00 9.47 9.40
N ALA A 246 11.83 10.10 8.23
CA ALA A 246 11.23 11.43 8.08
C ALA A 246 9.68 11.41 8.22
N THR A 247 9.03 10.27 7.94
CA THR A 247 7.56 10.16 7.94
C THR A 247 6.87 10.65 9.22
N PRO A 248 7.28 10.23 10.45
CA PRO A 248 6.61 10.69 11.67
C PRO A 248 6.76 12.21 11.92
N LEU A 249 7.75 12.85 11.29
CA LEU A 249 7.97 14.29 11.39
C LEU A 249 7.05 15.04 10.41
N PHE A 250 6.89 14.56 9.19
CA PHE A 250 6.00 15.21 8.22
C PHE A 250 4.52 14.90 8.48
N TRP A 251 4.21 13.73 9.05
CA TRP A 251 2.85 13.37 9.46
C TRP A 251 2.58 13.66 10.94
N GLN A 252 3.04 12.78 11.84
CA GLN A 252 2.58 12.73 13.24
C GLN A 252 2.80 14.06 13.98
N VAL A 253 3.96 14.71 13.81
CA VAL A 253 4.29 15.99 14.45
C VAL A 253 3.32 17.11 14.05
N LEU A 254 3.08 17.29 12.75
CA LEU A 254 2.17 18.33 12.25
C LEU A 254 0.71 18.01 12.61
N ASN A 255 0.34 16.73 12.54
CA ASN A 255 -0.98 16.20 12.85
C ASN A 255 -1.35 16.32 14.35
N ASP A 256 -0.36 16.15 15.25
CA ASP A 256 -0.48 16.40 16.69
C ASP A 256 -0.55 17.89 16.99
N CYS A 257 0.32 18.70 16.35
CA CYS A 257 0.28 20.15 16.49
C CYS A 257 -1.08 20.72 16.07
N ALA A 258 -1.65 20.25 14.96
CA ALA A 258 -2.95 20.68 14.49
C ALA A 258 -4.11 20.27 15.42
N ARG A 259 -3.93 19.28 16.31
CA ARG A 259 -4.89 18.95 17.38
C ARG A 259 -4.65 19.76 18.67
N ASP A 260 -3.41 20.08 19.01
CA ASP A 260 -3.07 20.82 20.24
C ASP A 260 -3.16 22.35 20.11
N LEU A 261 -4.03 22.97 20.92
CA LEU A 261 -4.23 24.43 20.93
C LEU A 261 -2.96 25.23 21.24
N SER A 262 -2.12 24.74 22.16
CA SER A 262 -0.88 25.44 22.52
C SER A 262 0.10 25.44 21.36
N CYS A 263 0.26 24.30 20.69
CA CYS A 263 1.10 24.16 19.51
C CYS A 263 0.62 25.02 18.34
N ARG A 264 -0.68 24.98 17.98
CA ARG A 264 -1.23 25.86 16.93
C ARG A 264 -0.88 27.31 17.20
N SER A 265 -1.17 27.81 18.40
CA SER A 265 -0.92 29.20 18.80
C SER A 265 0.55 29.66 18.73
N GLN A 266 1.51 28.72 18.70
CA GLN A 266 2.95 28.99 18.67
C GLN A 266 3.61 28.67 17.31
N GLN A 267 3.12 27.65 16.61
CA GLN A 267 3.80 27.04 15.45
C GLN A 267 3.02 27.23 14.15
N HIS A 268 1.69 27.35 14.17
CA HIS A 268 0.92 27.71 12.97
C HIS A 268 1.24 29.17 12.63
N THR A 269 2.10 29.33 11.63
CA THR A 269 2.77 30.59 11.27
C THR A 269 2.94 30.65 9.76
N HIS A 270 3.13 31.85 9.20
CA HIS A 270 3.47 31.98 7.78
C HIS A 270 4.74 31.20 7.42
N ASP A 271 5.75 31.25 8.29
CA ASP A 271 6.99 30.45 8.19
C ASP A 271 6.75 28.94 8.03
N LEU A 272 5.80 28.36 8.77
CA LEU A 272 5.50 26.93 8.67
C LEU A 272 4.76 26.60 7.37
N ILE A 273 3.85 27.49 6.94
CA ILE A 273 3.20 27.40 5.61
C ILE A 273 4.28 27.47 4.52
N ASP A 274 5.20 28.42 4.58
CA ASP A 274 6.32 28.57 3.63
C ASP A 274 7.25 27.36 3.61
N ALA A 275 7.59 26.79 4.77
CA ALA A 275 8.43 25.60 4.85
C ALA A 275 7.77 24.38 4.18
N ILE A 276 6.47 24.18 4.41
CA ILE A 276 5.71 23.07 3.82
C ILE A 276 5.51 23.29 2.32
N THR A 277 5.09 24.47 1.88
CA THR A 277 4.80 24.72 0.45
C THR A 277 6.05 24.89 -0.40
N GLY A 278 7.15 25.41 0.16
CA GLY A 278 8.47 25.41 -0.45
C GLY A 278 8.96 23.98 -0.68
N PHE A 279 8.96 23.15 0.38
CA PHE A 279 9.35 21.74 0.25
C PHE A 279 8.48 20.97 -0.76
N ILE A 280 7.16 21.20 -0.79
CA ILE A 280 6.31 20.60 -1.83
C ILE A 280 6.78 21.03 -3.21
N ASN A 281 6.92 22.34 -3.47
CA ASN A 281 7.28 22.86 -4.80
C ASN A 281 8.65 22.38 -5.28
N ASP A 282 9.66 22.41 -4.41
CA ASP A 282 11.05 22.20 -4.78
C ASP A 282 11.37 20.72 -5.09
N ASN A 283 10.49 19.79 -4.69
CA ASN A 283 10.76 18.35 -4.66
C ASN A 283 9.78 17.47 -5.48
N LEU A 284 8.89 18.08 -6.27
CA LEU A 284 7.88 17.38 -7.10
C LEU A 284 8.47 16.36 -8.09
N ASP A 285 9.63 16.67 -8.67
CA ASP A 285 10.20 15.89 -9.79
C ASP A 285 10.94 14.62 -9.34
N TRP A 286 11.30 14.49 -8.06
CA TRP A 286 12.02 13.33 -7.54
C TRP A 286 11.22 12.49 -6.56
N LEU A 287 10.34 13.10 -5.77
CA LEU A 287 9.34 12.36 -4.99
C LEU A 287 8.37 11.59 -5.91
N SER A 288 8.33 11.89 -7.21
CA SER A 288 7.60 11.12 -8.22
C SER A 288 8.28 9.86 -8.76
N LYS A 289 9.47 9.50 -8.27
CA LYS A 289 10.30 8.41 -8.83
C LYS A 289 10.56 7.24 -7.87
N SER A 290 10.01 7.27 -6.67
CA SER A 290 10.35 6.33 -5.59
C SER A 290 9.12 5.73 -4.91
N ALA A 291 9.34 4.67 -4.13
CA ALA A 291 8.34 4.14 -3.20
C ALA A 291 8.03 5.08 -2.01
N ASN A 292 8.58 6.30 -2.00
CA ASN A 292 8.50 7.28 -0.91
C ASN A 292 7.81 8.60 -1.31
N ASP A 293 6.95 8.58 -2.33
CA ASP A 293 6.13 9.73 -2.76
C ASP A 293 5.23 10.29 -1.63
N TYR A 294 5.02 9.51 -0.56
CA TYR A 294 4.22 9.84 0.60
C TYR A 294 4.60 11.10 1.35
N HIS A 295 5.83 11.58 1.22
CA HIS A 295 6.22 12.86 1.81
C HIS A 295 5.40 14.03 1.26
N LEU A 296 5.13 14.08 -0.05
CA LEU A 296 4.35 15.16 -0.66
C LEU A 296 2.89 15.14 -0.20
N PHE A 297 2.24 13.99 -0.28
CA PHE A 297 0.82 13.90 0.04
C PHE A 297 0.57 14.09 1.54
N ASN A 298 1.47 13.60 2.41
CA ASN A 298 1.41 13.86 3.85
C ASN A 298 1.44 15.38 4.10
N LEU A 299 2.42 16.07 3.55
CA LEU A 299 2.57 17.52 3.69
C LEU A 299 1.39 18.32 3.10
N GLY A 300 0.87 17.90 1.94
CA GLY A 300 -0.33 18.48 1.33
C GLY A 300 -1.56 18.34 2.23
N TYR A 301 -1.79 17.16 2.80
CA TYR A 301 -2.86 16.92 3.77
C TYR A 301 -2.69 17.82 5.02
N GLN A 302 -1.46 17.96 5.52
CA GLN A 302 -1.16 18.75 6.72
C GLN A 302 -1.32 20.27 6.51
N LEU A 303 -1.21 20.80 5.27
CA LEU A 303 -1.56 22.21 5.00
C LEU A 303 -3.00 22.51 5.40
N VAL A 304 -3.95 21.67 4.97
CA VAL A 304 -5.38 21.93 5.23
C VAL A 304 -5.74 21.74 6.71
N ASN A 305 -5.00 20.90 7.45
CA ASN A 305 -5.15 20.74 8.90
C ASN A 305 -4.94 22.05 9.70
N PHE A 306 -4.38 23.11 9.11
CA PHE A 306 -4.38 24.45 9.73
C PHE A 306 -5.80 24.96 10.03
N TYR A 307 -6.82 24.58 9.23
CA TYR A 307 -8.23 24.93 9.46
C TYR A 307 -8.81 24.37 10.77
N ARG A 308 -8.16 23.41 11.44
CA ARG A 308 -8.53 23.03 12.82
C ARG A 308 -8.44 24.19 13.83
N GLY A 309 -7.68 25.24 13.48
CA GLY A 309 -7.59 26.49 14.21
C GLY A 309 -8.49 27.61 13.69
N GLU A 310 -9.46 27.35 12.80
CA GLU A 310 -10.25 28.41 12.12
C GLU A 310 -10.94 29.41 13.07
N GLN A 311 -11.32 28.95 14.27
CA GLN A 311 -11.98 29.77 15.30
C GLN A 311 -10.99 30.58 16.16
N GLU A 312 -9.68 30.49 15.91
CA GLU A 312 -8.65 31.14 16.70
C GLU A 312 -8.27 32.52 16.16
N PRO A 313 -8.08 33.55 17.01
CA PRO A 313 -7.87 34.93 16.56
C PRO A 313 -6.66 35.17 15.63
N HIS A 314 -5.67 34.27 15.64
CA HIS A 314 -4.48 34.37 14.80
C HIS A 314 -4.68 33.78 13.40
N PHE A 315 -5.62 32.83 13.24
CA PHE A 315 -5.84 32.11 11.98
C PHE A 315 -6.25 33.04 10.82
N ALA A 316 -7.06 34.06 11.11
CA ALA A 316 -7.50 35.06 10.13
C ALA A 316 -6.35 35.83 9.45
N GLN A 317 -5.13 35.80 10.00
CA GLN A 317 -3.93 36.37 9.37
C GLN A 317 -3.24 35.35 8.43
N LEU A 318 -3.31 34.06 8.77
CA LEU A 318 -2.72 32.96 8.01
C LEU A 318 -3.58 32.55 6.80
N GLU A 319 -4.91 32.56 6.98
CA GLU A 319 -5.89 32.05 6.01
C GLU A 319 -5.68 32.57 4.58
N PRO A 320 -5.45 33.88 4.31
CA PRO A 320 -5.30 34.35 2.93
C PRO A 320 -4.09 33.74 2.22
N LYS A 321 -3.01 33.45 2.96
CA LYS A 321 -1.84 32.75 2.40
C LYS A 321 -2.16 31.28 2.18
N LEU A 322 -2.65 30.61 3.23
CA LEU A 322 -2.99 29.18 3.19
C LEU A 322 -3.93 28.85 2.03
N ARG A 323 -4.99 29.66 1.87
CA ARG A 323 -5.98 29.51 0.80
C ARG A 323 -5.38 29.67 -0.59
N ASN A 324 -4.49 30.63 -0.80
CA ASN A 324 -3.80 30.82 -2.08
C ASN A 324 -2.89 29.62 -2.43
N GLU A 325 -2.19 29.06 -1.43
CA GLU A 325 -1.31 27.92 -1.62
C GLU A 325 -2.09 26.63 -1.95
N ILE A 326 -3.19 26.37 -1.23
CA ILE A 326 -4.09 25.24 -1.53
C ILE A 326 -4.72 25.39 -2.92
N ILE A 327 -5.21 26.59 -3.28
CA ILE A 327 -5.73 26.88 -4.62
C ILE A 327 -4.65 26.68 -5.70
N ARG A 328 -3.38 27.02 -5.43
CA ARG A 328 -2.28 26.76 -6.36
C ARG A 328 -2.11 25.27 -6.63
N ILE A 329 -2.13 24.43 -5.58
CA ILE A 329 -2.04 22.97 -5.71
C ILE A 329 -3.23 22.43 -6.53
N LEU A 330 -4.46 22.82 -6.18
CA LEU A 330 -5.68 22.38 -6.88
C LEU A 330 -5.76 22.83 -8.35
N ASN A 331 -5.12 23.94 -8.73
CA ASN A 331 -5.07 24.44 -10.11
C ASN A 331 -3.87 23.91 -10.92
N SER A 332 -2.77 23.53 -10.27
CA SER A 332 -1.57 23.04 -10.97
C SER A 332 -1.67 21.55 -11.30
N TYR A 333 -2.36 20.80 -10.45
CA TYR A 333 -2.54 19.35 -10.57
C TYR A 333 -4.00 18.98 -10.78
N GLY A 334 -4.30 17.69 -10.85
CA GLY A 334 -5.64 17.20 -11.04
C GLY A 334 -5.74 15.70 -10.84
N PRO A 335 -6.97 15.18 -10.71
CA PRO A 335 -7.21 13.79 -10.32
C PRO A 335 -6.83 12.79 -11.41
N LEU A 336 -6.88 13.18 -12.69
CA LEU A 336 -6.52 12.35 -13.84
C LEU A 336 -5.11 12.67 -14.40
N LYS A 337 -4.23 13.20 -13.56
CA LYS A 337 -2.84 13.49 -13.94
C LYS A 337 -1.94 12.28 -13.70
N THR A 338 -0.65 12.44 -14.00
CA THR A 338 0.40 11.49 -13.60
C THR A 338 0.36 11.23 -12.09
N ASP A 339 0.81 10.06 -11.65
CA ASP A 339 0.77 9.59 -10.26
C ASP A 339 1.04 10.68 -9.22
N ARG A 340 2.21 11.30 -9.29
CA ARG A 340 2.66 12.37 -8.38
C ARG A 340 1.67 13.54 -8.26
N GLU A 341 1.06 13.92 -9.38
CA GLU A 341 0.19 15.10 -9.48
C GLU A 341 -1.20 14.75 -8.93
N ARG A 342 -1.72 13.55 -9.24
CA ARG A 342 -3.01 13.10 -8.70
C ARG A 342 -2.94 12.76 -7.22
N THR A 343 -1.88 12.10 -6.72
CA THR A 343 -1.81 11.69 -5.30
C THR A 343 -1.76 12.91 -4.38
N LEU A 344 -0.95 13.93 -4.71
CA LEU A 344 -0.94 15.21 -3.97
C LEU A 344 -2.29 15.93 -4.06
N TYR A 345 -2.91 15.98 -5.24
CA TYR A 345 -4.23 16.58 -5.43
C TYR A 345 -5.31 15.88 -4.57
N LEU A 346 -5.33 14.55 -4.57
CA LEU A 346 -6.31 13.73 -3.89
C LEU A 346 -6.17 13.82 -2.37
N ALA A 347 -4.95 13.82 -1.81
CA ALA A 347 -4.74 14.02 -0.37
C ALA A 347 -5.12 15.43 0.12
N VAL A 348 -4.91 16.46 -0.71
CA VAL A 348 -5.41 17.82 -0.41
C VAL A 348 -6.94 17.87 -0.47
N LEU A 349 -7.56 17.24 -1.48
CA LEU A 349 -9.02 17.13 -1.59
C LEU A 349 -9.63 16.36 -0.40
N GLU A 350 -9.02 15.25 0.01
CA GLU A 350 -9.40 14.47 1.18
C GLU A 350 -9.37 15.34 2.44
N SER A 351 -8.27 16.05 2.68
CA SER A 351 -8.11 16.90 3.86
C SER A 351 -9.05 18.12 3.84
N ILE A 352 -9.40 18.66 2.66
CA ILE A 352 -10.45 19.69 2.50
C ILE A 352 -11.82 19.14 2.94
N ASN A 353 -12.18 17.94 2.50
CA ASN A 353 -13.44 17.31 2.86
C ASN A 353 -13.48 16.96 4.35
N TYR A 354 -12.40 16.38 4.89
CA TYR A 354 -12.25 16.05 6.30
C TYR A 354 -12.39 17.28 7.21
N ASN A 355 -11.73 18.39 6.87
CA ASN A 355 -11.82 19.65 7.61
C ASN A 355 -13.09 20.48 7.28
N ARG A 356 -14.04 19.92 6.52
CA ARG A 356 -15.32 20.52 6.11
C ARG A 356 -15.19 21.85 5.34
N GLN A 357 -14.11 22.01 4.57
CA GLN A 357 -13.79 23.22 3.80
C GLN A 357 -14.19 23.13 2.31
N CYS A 358 -14.99 22.15 1.90
CA CYS A 358 -15.26 21.93 0.47
C CYS A 358 -15.95 23.14 -0.20
N ASP A 359 -16.79 23.88 0.53
CA ASP A 359 -17.41 25.13 0.06
C ASP A 359 -16.36 26.24 -0.15
N THR A 360 -15.43 26.42 0.81
CA THR A 360 -14.34 27.40 0.81
C THR A 360 -13.45 27.30 -0.44
N TYR A 361 -13.29 26.07 -0.95
CA TYR A 361 -12.51 25.73 -2.15
C TYR A 361 -13.37 25.41 -3.38
N SER A 362 -14.70 25.37 -3.25
CA SER A 362 -15.65 25.01 -4.31
C SER A 362 -15.39 23.61 -4.93
N VAL A 363 -15.15 22.61 -4.07
CA VAL A 363 -14.82 21.22 -4.46
C VAL A 363 -15.78 20.16 -3.91
N CYS A 364 -16.93 20.52 -3.34
CA CYS A 364 -17.86 19.54 -2.73
C CYS A 364 -18.35 18.46 -3.72
N ASP A 365 -18.61 18.83 -4.98
CA ASP A 365 -19.03 17.88 -6.02
C ASP A 365 -17.86 17.09 -6.64
N LYS A 366 -16.60 17.48 -6.32
CA LYS A 366 -15.40 16.96 -6.99
C LYS A 366 -15.21 15.45 -6.84
N PRO A 367 -15.45 14.81 -5.67
CA PRO A 367 -15.38 13.35 -5.56
C PRO A 367 -16.31 12.66 -6.56
N GLN A 368 -17.54 13.16 -6.75
CA GLN A 368 -18.51 12.56 -7.68
C GLN A 368 -18.13 12.79 -9.16
N GLU A 369 -17.51 13.92 -9.50
CA GLU A 369 -16.90 14.14 -10.82
C GLU A 369 -15.78 13.12 -11.08
N ILE A 370 -14.88 12.91 -10.11
CA ILE A 370 -13.76 11.97 -10.21
C ILE A 370 -14.28 10.54 -10.35
N ILE A 371 -15.23 10.11 -9.51
CA ILE A 371 -15.91 8.81 -9.63
C ILE A 371 -16.51 8.61 -11.02
N THR A 372 -17.05 9.66 -11.64
CA THR A 372 -17.66 9.57 -12.98
C THR A 372 -16.61 9.49 -14.09
N GLN A 373 -15.44 10.07 -13.90
CA GLN A 373 -14.32 10.03 -14.86
C GLN A 373 -13.48 8.76 -14.74
N VAL A 374 -13.16 8.35 -13.51
CA VAL A 374 -12.33 7.18 -13.20
C VAL A 374 -13.14 5.89 -13.39
N LEU A 375 -14.39 5.83 -12.90
CA LEU A 375 -15.22 4.62 -12.91
C LEU A 375 -16.31 4.73 -13.99
N GLY A 376 -15.86 4.95 -15.23
CA GLY A 376 -16.70 5.17 -16.41
C GLY A 376 -17.26 3.88 -17.01
N ASN A 377 -16.57 2.75 -16.88
CA ASN A 377 -16.98 1.47 -17.45
C ASN A 377 -18.07 0.83 -16.59
N ARG A 378 -19.34 1.05 -16.97
CA ARG A 378 -20.50 0.65 -16.17
C ARG A 378 -21.33 -0.43 -16.84
N LEU A 379 -21.65 -1.48 -16.10
CA LEU A 379 -22.57 -2.55 -16.53
C LEU A 379 -23.62 -2.82 -15.44
N ILE A 380 -24.88 -2.95 -15.84
CA ILE A 380 -25.91 -3.58 -15.02
C ILE A 380 -25.93 -5.06 -15.42
N CYS A 381 -25.62 -5.97 -14.50
CA CYS A 381 -25.65 -7.40 -14.81
C CYS A 381 -27.08 -7.87 -15.17
N PRO A 382 -27.24 -8.96 -15.94
CA PRO A 382 -28.55 -9.46 -16.37
C PRO A 382 -29.53 -9.83 -15.23
N SER A 383 -29.06 -9.93 -13.99
CA SER A 383 -29.91 -10.10 -12.79
C SER A 383 -30.71 -8.84 -12.42
N GLY A 384 -30.29 -7.66 -12.90
CA GLY A 384 -30.93 -6.36 -12.64
C GLY A 384 -30.64 -5.74 -11.28
N ASN A 385 -29.97 -6.45 -10.38
CA ASN A 385 -29.67 -6.05 -9.00
C ASN A 385 -28.16 -5.96 -8.68
N LEU A 386 -27.30 -6.12 -9.69
CA LEU A 386 -25.85 -6.05 -9.54
C LEU A 386 -25.29 -5.01 -10.51
N PHE A 387 -24.63 -3.99 -9.96
CA PHE A 387 -24.14 -2.82 -10.69
C PHE A 387 -22.62 -2.76 -10.65
N ILE A 388 -21.95 -2.96 -11.78
CA ILE A 388 -20.48 -2.85 -11.88
C ILE A 388 -20.11 -1.43 -12.31
N TRP A 389 -19.22 -0.79 -11.56
CA TRP A 389 -18.52 0.46 -11.85
C TRP A 389 -17.02 0.14 -11.90
N ALA A 390 -16.50 -0.12 -13.09
CA ALA A 390 -15.10 -0.46 -13.31
C ALA A 390 -14.30 0.76 -13.78
N GLN A 391 -13.01 0.77 -13.45
CA GLN A 391 -12.05 1.75 -13.91
C GLN A 391 -11.60 1.46 -15.33
N ASP A 392 -10.94 0.32 -15.53
CA ASP A 392 -10.79 -0.32 -16.82
C ASP A 392 -11.26 -1.76 -16.71
N MET A 393 -12.02 -2.20 -17.72
CA MET A 393 -12.57 -3.54 -17.93
C MET A 393 -13.28 -3.50 -19.29
N THR A 394 -12.90 -4.38 -20.22
CA THR A 394 -13.60 -4.60 -21.48
C THR A 394 -15.04 -5.11 -21.28
N SER A 395 -15.88 -4.99 -22.31
CA SER A 395 -17.23 -5.57 -22.27
C SER A 395 -17.24 -7.09 -22.09
N GLU A 396 -16.19 -7.80 -22.50
CA GLU A 396 -16.04 -9.24 -22.28
C GLU A 396 -15.77 -9.55 -20.81
N GLN A 397 -14.82 -8.85 -20.19
CA GLN A 397 -14.51 -8.96 -18.75
C GLN A 397 -15.72 -8.59 -17.88
N LEU A 398 -16.43 -7.50 -18.19
CA LEU A 398 -17.64 -7.09 -17.47
C LEU A 398 -18.72 -8.19 -17.51
N THR A 399 -18.92 -8.79 -18.69
CA THR A 399 -19.86 -9.90 -18.89
C THR A 399 -19.39 -11.17 -18.16
N TRP A 400 -18.09 -11.46 -18.20
CA TRP A 400 -17.48 -12.58 -17.48
C TRP A 400 -17.69 -12.45 -15.97
N THR A 401 -17.46 -11.27 -15.37
CA THR A 401 -17.66 -11.02 -13.93
C THR A 401 -19.09 -11.29 -13.50
N CYS A 402 -20.10 -10.78 -14.24
CA CYS A 402 -21.51 -11.08 -13.97
C CYS A 402 -21.81 -12.59 -14.01
N ASN A 403 -21.27 -13.31 -15.00
CA ASN A 403 -21.51 -14.75 -15.17
C ASN A 403 -20.77 -15.59 -14.11
N SER A 404 -19.56 -15.19 -13.72
CA SER A 404 -18.74 -15.81 -12.68
C SER A 404 -19.46 -15.75 -11.33
N LEU A 405 -19.89 -14.55 -10.93
CA LEU A 405 -20.61 -14.35 -9.66
C LEU A 405 -21.94 -15.11 -9.61
N LYS A 406 -22.69 -15.17 -10.70
CA LYS A 406 -23.95 -15.92 -10.77
C LYS A 406 -23.79 -17.40 -10.39
N VAL A 407 -22.71 -18.04 -10.83
CA VAL A 407 -22.45 -19.46 -10.50
C VAL A 407 -22.12 -19.64 -9.02
N HIS A 408 -21.42 -18.68 -8.41
CA HIS A 408 -21.16 -18.68 -6.97
C HIS A 408 -22.41 -18.39 -6.13
N GLU A 409 -23.28 -17.49 -6.60
CA GLU A 409 -24.59 -17.22 -6.01
C GLU A 409 -25.45 -18.49 -5.96
N ASP A 410 -25.59 -19.18 -7.11
CA ASP A 410 -26.36 -20.43 -7.21
C ASP A 410 -25.77 -21.53 -6.30
N HIS A 411 -24.44 -21.58 -6.11
CA HIS A 411 -23.80 -22.50 -5.17
C HIS A 411 -24.07 -22.13 -3.71
N PHE A 412 -23.92 -20.86 -3.32
CA PHE A 412 -24.17 -20.38 -1.96
C PHE A 412 -25.61 -20.69 -1.50
N HIS A 413 -26.60 -20.41 -2.34
CA HIS A 413 -28.00 -20.69 -2.00
C HIS A 413 -28.30 -22.18 -1.80
N GLN A 414 -27.63 -23.05 -2.57
CA GLN A 414 -27.72 -24.51 -2.40
C GLN A 414 -27.01 -24.99 -1.13
N LEU A 415 -25.81 -24.45 -0.85
CA LEU A 415 -24.98 -24.80 0.31
C LEU A 415 -25.70 -24.46 1.62
N LEU A 416 -26.25 -23.25 1.74
CA LEU A 416 -26.84 -22.73 2.97
C LEU A 416 -28.38 -22.79 3.03
N ARG A 417 -29.03 -23.43 2.06
CA ARG A 417 -30.49 -23.67 2.05
C ARG A 417 -31.29 -22.38 2.34
N THR A 418 -30.98 -21.32 1.62
CA THR A 418 -31.58 -19.99 1.80
C THR A 418 -32.85 -19.78 0.98
N ASP A 419 -33.13 -20.68 0.03
CA ASP A 419 -34.27 -20.60 -0.91
C ASP A 419 -34.38 -19.25 -1.67
N ARG A 420 -33.28 -18.48 -1.71
CA ARG A 420 -33.21 -17.11 -2.24
C ARG A 420 -34.15 -16.12 -1.53
N VAL A 421 -34.50 -16.39 -0.26
CA VAL A 421 -35.33 -15.52 0.60
C VAL A 421 -34.42 -14.67 1.49
N PRO A 422 -34.38 -13.33 1.32
CA PRO A 422 -33.60 -12.46 2.20
C PRO A 422 -34.07 -12.51 3.66
N VAL A 423 -33.21 -12.09 4.58
CA VAL A 423 -33.62 -11.77 5.96
C VAL A 423 -34.55 -10.54 5.97
N THR A 424 -35.15 -10.21 7.12
CA THR A 424 -36.10 -9.07 7.19
C THR A 424 -36.02 -8.38 8.55
N PRO A 425 -35.86 -7.05 8.61
CA PRO A 425 -35.73 -6.11 7.49
C PRO A 425 -34.36 -6.19 6.80
N ASP A 426 -34.36 -6.06 5.47
CA ASP A 426 -33.17 -5.85 4.64
C ASP A 426 -33.55 -5.03 3.40
N ASP A 427 -32.93 -3.87 3.19
CA ASP A 427 -33.12 -2.96 2.05
C ASP A 427 -31.99 -3.10 1.00
N ASN A 428 -31.06 -4.05 1.19
CA ASN A 428 -29.91 -4.30 0.32
C ASN A 428 -30.29 -5.07 -0.95
N ASP A 429 -31.39 -4.63 -1.58
CA ASP A 429 -31.98 -5.17 -2.81
C ASP A 429 -31.05 -5.08 -4.03
N SER A 430 -29.93 -4.37 -3.92
CA SER A 430 -28.89 -4.35 -4.95
C SER A 430 -27.49 -4.17 -4.39
N LEU A 431 -26.52 -4.83 -5.03
CA LEU A 431 -25.10 -4.65 -4.76
C LEU A 431 -24.46 -3.75 -5.83
N ARG A 432 -23.72 -2.74 -5.38
CA ARG A 432 -22.78 -2.00 -6.21
C ARG A 432 -21.40 -2.63 -6.10
N MET A 433 -20.72 -2.83 -7.23
CA MET A 433 -19.33 -3.27 -7.28
C MET A 433 -18.49 -2.14 -7.86
N VAL A 434 -17.48 -1.70 -7.13
CA VAL A 434 -16.48 -0.74 -7.59
C VAL A 434 -15.18 -1.50 -7.83
N ILE A 435 -14.68 -1.51 -9.06
CA ILE A 435 -13.52 -2.31 -9.47
C ILE A 435 -12.45 -1.39 -10.05
N PHE A 436 -11.35 -1.22 -9.33
CA PHE A 436 -10.20 -0.45 -9.78
C PHE A 436 -9.30 -1.30 -10.70
N ASN A 437 -8.51 -0.64 -11.55
CA ASN A 437 -7.62 -1.32 -12.51
C ASN A 437 -6.61 -2.23 -11.80
N ASP A 438 -6.10 -1.81 -10.65
CA ASP A 438 -5.08 -2.54 -9.91
C ASP A 438 -5.03 -2.08 -8.44
N LYS A 439 -4.11 -2.68 -7.67
CA LYS A 439 -3.91 -2.35 -6.27
C LYS A 439 -3.49 -0.88 -6.06
N LYS A 440 -2.66 -0.31 -6.94
CA LYS A 440 -2.17 1.08 -6.84
C LYS A 440 -3.31 2.07 -7.11
N GLU A 441 -4.20 1.79 -8.06
CA GLU A 441 -5.40 2.60 -8.29
C GLU A 441 -6.41 2.51 -7.13
N TRP A 442 -6.65 1.30 -6.60
CA TRP A 442 -7.43 1.09 -5.37
C TRP A 442 -6.87 1.90 -4.21
N VAL A 443 -5.55 1.83 -4.03
CA VAL A 443 -4.77 2.59 -3.04
C VAL A 443 -4.72 4.10 -3.37
N THR A 444 -4.96 4.56 -4.59
CA THR A 444 -4.95 6.00 -4.93
C THR A 444 -6.31 6.65 -4.73
N TYR A 445 -7.40 5.95 -5.06
CA TYR A 445 -8.75 6.50 -5.11
C TYR A 445 -9.70 5.97 -4.03
N GLY A 446 -9.51 4.74 -3.55
CA GLY A 446 -10.49 4.05 -2.71
C GLY A 446 -10.85 4.82 -1.44
N GLY A 447 -9.85 5.20 -0.64
CA GLY A 447 -10.07 5.97 0.59
C GLY A 447 -10.58 7.38 0.31
N VAL A 448 -10.01 8.09 -0.67
CA VAL A 448 -10.38 9.49 -0.95
C VAL A 448 -11.80 9.63 -1.51
N LEU A 449 -12.24 8.72 -2.37
CA LEU A 449 -13.54 8.81 -3.05
C LEU A 449 -14.67 8.12 -2.28
N PHE A 450 -14.36 7.07 -1.50
CA PHE A 450 -15.36 6.21 -0.87
C PHE A 450 -15.21 6.05 0.65
N ASN A 451 -14.18 6.63 1.27
CA ASN A 451 -13.95 6.53 2.73
C ASN A 451 -13.88 5.06 3.21
N VAL A 452 -13.07 4.27 2.52
CA VAL A 452 -12.82 2.86 2.82
C VAL A 452 -11.34 2.60 3.08
N SER A 453 -11.06 1.64 3.95
CA SER A 453 -9.70 1.12 4.13
C SER A 453 -9.31 0.31 2.90
N THR A 454 -8.13 0.56 2.33
CA THR A 454 -7.62 -0.15 1.14
C THR A 454 -6.40 -1.03 1.46
N SER A 455 -6.03 -1.16 2.74
CA SER A 455 -5.03 -2.11 3.23
C SER A 455 -5.57 -3.56 3.28
N ASN A 456 -6.20 -4.00 2.18
CA ASN A 456 -6.88 -5.28 2.01
C ASN A 456 -6.95 -5.64 0.52
N GLY A 457 -7.47 -6.83 0.21
CA GLY A 457 -7.69 -7.30 -1.17
C GLY A 457 -8.93 -6.71 -1.86
N GLY A 458 -9.57 -5.70 -1.26
CA GLY A 458 -10.97 -5.36 -1.47
C GLY A 458 -11.74 -5.46 -0.16
N THR A 459 -12.98 -4.97 -0.16
CA THR A 459 -13.84 -5.01 1.04
C THR A 459 -15.31 -4.81 0.70
N TYR A 460 -16.18 -5.59 1.34
CA TYR A 460 -17.62 -5.34 1.37
C TYR A 460 -17.99 -4.25 2.41
N ARG A 461 -18.96 -3.41 2.07
CA ARG A 461 -19.63 -2.46 2.95
C ARG A 461 -21.13 -2.65 2.82
N GLU A 462 -21.72 -3.23 3.84
CA GLU A 462 -23.16 -3.51 3.90
C GLU A 462 -24.00 -2.25 4.01
N GLY A 463 -23.64 -1.34 4.92
CA GLY A 463 -24.42 -0.14 5.20
C GLY A 463 -25.24 -0.27 6.48
N ASP A 464 -26.51 0.10 6.42
CA ASP A 464 -27.52 -0.19 7.44
C ASP A 464 -28.75 -0.78 6.72
N PRO A 465 -28.86 -2.11 6.63
CA PRO A 465 -29.91 -2.79 5.85
C PRO A 465 -31.32 -2.53 6.39
N SER A 466 -31.49 -1.91 7.56
CA SER A 466 -32.79 -1.51 8.07
C SER A 466 -33.32 -0.19 7.50
N LYS A 467 -32.47 0.59 6.80
CA LYS A 467 -32.79 1.95 6.32
C LYS A 467 -33.12 1.99 4.83
N PRO A 468 -34.28 2.56 4.44
CA PRO A 468 -34.62 2.79 3.04
C PRO A 468 -33.59 3.66 2.30
N GLY A 469 -33.09 3.16 1.16
CA GLY A 469 -32.08 3.83 0.34
C GLY A 469 -30.64 3.53 0.74
N ASP A 470 -30.42 2.46 1.50
CA ASP A 470 -29.08 1.92 1.73
C ASP A 470 -28.43 1.40 0.44
N GLN A 471 -27.11 1.21 0.45
CA GLN A 471 -26.40 0.60 -0.68
C GLN A 471 -25.19 -0.20 -0.20
N ALA A 472 -25.43 -1.49 -0.02
CA ALA A 472 -24.44 -2.55 -0.15
C ALA A 472 -23.48 -2.25 -1.31
N THR A 473 -22.20 -2.06 -0.98
CA THR A 473 -21.14 -1.76 -1.95
C THR A 473 -19.91 -2.62 -1.67
N PHE A 474 -19.46 -3.37 -2.68
CA PHE A 474 -18.20 -4.09 -2.70
C PHE A 474 -17.15 -3.29 -3.46
N TYR A 475 -15.94 -3.19 -2.90
CA TYR A 475 -14.79 -2.53 -3.51
C TYR A 475 -13.68 -3.57 -3.79
N ALA A 476 -13.10 -3.53 -4.99
CA ALA A 476 -12.17 -4.53 -5.49
C ALA A 476 -11.12 -3.91 -6.44
N TYR A 477 -10.13 -4.70 -6.83
CA TYR A 477 -9.24 -4.38 -7.95
C TYR A 477 -8.88 -5.64 -8.75
N GLU A 478 -8.40 -5.47 -9.98
CA GLU A 478 -7.96 -6.59 -10.81
C GLU A 478 -6.81 -7.36 -10.18
N HIS A 479 -6.82 -8.68 -10.30
CA HIS A 479 -5.72 -9.53 -9.89
C HIS A 479 -4.62 -9.57 -10.96
N VAL A 480 -3.93 -8.44 -11.17
CA VAL A 480 -2.87 -8.24 -12.19
C VAL A 480 -1.82 -9.37 -12.22
N SER A 481 -1.47 -9.97 -11.08
CA SER A 481 -0.52 -11.10 -11.01
C SER A 481 -1.01 -12.44 -11.58
N GLU A 482 -2.30 -12.58 -11.93
CA GLU A 482 -2.82 -13.75 -12.67
C GLU A 482 -2.74 -13.54 -14.20
N ARG A 483 -2.39 -12.33 -14.68
CA ARG A 483 -2.24 -12.05 -16.11
C ARG A 483 -1.28 -13.08 -16.75
N PRO A 484 -1.65 -13.67 -17.91
CA PRO A 484 -2.67 -13.18 -18.82
C PRO A 484 -4.10 -13.71 -18.60
N ILE A 485 -4.40 -14.31 -17.44
CA ILE A 485 -5.77 -14.67 -17.06
C ILE A 485 -6.38 -13.48 -16.30
N PHE A 486 -7.49 -12.93 -16.79
CA PHE A 486 -8.26 -11.96 -16.02
C PHE A 486 -8.91 -12.63 -14.78
N ASP A 487 -8.73 -12.07 -13.59
CA ASP A 487 -9.58 -12.31 -12.40
C ASP A 487 -9.58 -11.03 -11.56
N ILE A 488 -10.49 -10.93 -10.59
CA ILE A 488 -10.58 -9.78 -9.67
C ILE A 488 -10.21 -10.28 -8.27
N TRP A 489 -9.30 -9.58 -7.59
CA TRP A 489 -8.77 -10.04 -6.31
C TRP A 489 -9.91 -10.20 -5.29
N ASN A 490 -9.93 -11.33 -4.58
CA ASN A 490 -10.96 -11.74 -3.60
C ASN A 490 -12.43 -11.65 -4.05
N LEU A 491 -12.73 -11.42 -5.33
CA LEU A 491 -14.08 -11.22 -5.89
C LEU A 491 -15.16 -12.12 -5.29
N ARG A 492 -14.87 -13.43 -5.25
CA ARG A 492 -15.82 -14.48 -4.85
C ARG A 492 -15.94 -14.63 -3.34
N HIS A 493 -14.89 -14.28 -2.59
CA HIS A 493 -14.89 -14.25 -1.14
C HIS A 493 -15.79 -13.09 -0.66
N GLU A 494 -15.52 -11.89 -1.13
CA GLU A 494 -16.24 -10.67 -0.73
C GLU A 494 -17.71 -10.67 -1.20
N TYR A 495 -18.01 -11.29 -2.35
CA TYR A 495 -19.39 -11.49 -2.77
C TYR A 495 -20.17 -12.44 -1.84
N VAL A 496 -19.50 -13.39 -1.17
CA VAL A 496 -20.16 -14.24 -0.17
C VAL A 496 -20.50 -13.44 1.09
N HIS A 497 -19.72 -12.42 1.48
CA HIS A 497 -20.09 -11.53 2.60
C HIS A 497 -21.40 -10.78 2.32
N TYR A 498 -21.62 -10.29 1.08
CA TYR A 498 -22.91 -9.73 0.67
C TYR A 498 -24.06 -10.75 0.76
N LEU A 499 -23.83 -11.99 0.31
CA LEU A 499 -24.86 -13.02 0.35
C LEU A 499 -25.13 -13.53 1.78
N GLU A 500 -24.13 -13.49 2.66
CA GLU A 500 -24.26 -13.86 4.08
C GLU A 500 -25.12 -12.85 4.83
N GLY A 501 -24.79 -11.56 4.77
CA GLY A 501 -25.64 -10.51 5.35
C GLY A 501 -27.08 -10.58 4.84
N ARG A 502 -27.27 -10.54 3.52
CA ARG A 502 -28.62 -10.50 2.93
C ARG A 502 -29.47 -11.76 3.14
N TYR A 503 -28.89 -12.95 3.27
CA TYR A 503 -29.65 -14.22 3.29
C TYR A 503 -29.46 -15.09 4.55
N ILE A 504 -28.57 -14.71 5.47
CA ILE A 504 -28.24 -15.46 6.68
C ILE A 504 -28.33 -14.59 7.93
N SER A 505 -27.71 -13.41 7.97
CA SER A 505 -27.58 -12.60 9.19
C SER A 505 -28.57 -11.42 9.22
N GLN A 506 -29.62 -11.49 10.03
CA GLN A 506 -30.52 -10.35 10.24
C GLN A 506 -29.85 -9.30 11.16
N GLY A 507 -29.60 -8.11 10.62
CA GLY A 507 -28.93 -7.01 11.31
C GLY A 507 -27.91 -6.36 10.40
N ASP A 508 -27.03 -5.51 10.94
CA ASP A 508 -25.81 -5.12 10.24
C ASP A 508 -24.60 -5.96 10.71
N PHE A 509 -23.47 -5.83 10.01
CA PHE A 509 -22.19 -6.42 10.44
C PHE A 509 -21.78 -6.06 11.89
N ASN A 510 -22.18 -4.91 12.44
CA ASN A 510 -21.87 -4.56 13.82
C ASN A 510 -22.68 -5.41 14.81
N ASP A 511 -23.95 -5.71 14.52
CA ASP A 511 -24.78 -6.58 15.36
C ASP A 511 -24.11 -7.96 15.50
N SER A 512 -23.74 -8.61 14.38
CA SER A 512 -23.12 -9.93 14.38
C SER A 512 -21.70 -9.93 14.98
N ASN A 513 -20.90 -8.91 14.70
CA ASN A 513 -19.55 -8.75 15.27
C ASN A 513 -19.59 -8.43 16.78
N SER A 514 -20.59 -7.70 17.27
CA SER A 514 -20.72 -7.31 18.68
C SER A 514 -20.97 -8.47 19.65
N ALA A 515 -21.55 -9.58 19.16
CA ALA A 515 -21.70 -10.82 19.93
C ALA A 515 -20.35 -11.53 20.17
N GLY A 516 -19.34 -11.23 19.34
CA GLY A 516 -18.02 -11.86 19.31
C GLY A 516 -18.08 -13.33 18.89
N ARG A 517 -16.92 -13.90 18.56
CA ARG A 517 -16.80 -15.30 18.10
C ARG A 517 -17.61 -15.62 16.84
N THR A 518 -17.87 -14.64 15.99
CA THR A 518 -18.52 -14.82 14.67
C THR A 518 -17.50 -14.94 13.54
N VAL A 519 -16.26 -14.47 13.73
CA VAL A 519 -15.19 -14.45 12.71
C VAL A 519 -14.89 -15.81 12.08
N TRP A 520 -14.91 -16.90 12.85
CA TRP A 520 -14.67 -18.25 12.31
C TRP A 520 -15.71 -18.69 11.28
N PHE A 521 -16.94 -18.17 11.41
CA PHE A 521 -18.04 -18.45 10.50
C PHE A 521 -18.05 -17.44 9.35
N GLY A 522 -18.04 -16.13 9.62
CA GLY A 522 -18.12 -15.10 8.57
C GLY A 522 -17.00 -15.24 7.52
N GLU A 523 -15.75 -15.27 7.97
CA GLU A 523 -14.61 -15.46 7.07
C GLU A 523 -14.51 -16.91 6.59
N GLY A 524 -14.85 -17.87 7.44
CA GLY A 524 -14.80 -19.29 7.10
C GLY A 524 -15.84 -19.72 6.05
N ILE A 525 -17.01 -19.07 5.97
CA ILE A 525 -18.03 -19.35 4.95
C ILE A 525 -17.74 -18.61 3.65
N ALA A 526 -17.15 -17.42 3.70
CA ALA A 526 -16.62 -16.73 2.53
C ALA A 526 -15.53 -17.57 1.86
N GLU A 527 -14.58 -18.12 2.62
CA GLU A 527 -13.60 -19.08 2.12
C GLU A 527 -14.26 -20.38 1.63
N TYR A 528 -15.10 -21.04 2.44
CA TYR A 528 -15.63 -22.37 2.08
C TYR A 528 -16.58 -22.34 0.88
N SER A 529 -17.42 -21.31 0.75
CA SER A 529 -18.33 -21.15 -0.40
C SER A 529 -17.59 -20.72 -1.68
N SER A 530 -16.52 -19.92 -1.56
CA SER A 530 -15.74 -19.46 -2.73
C SER A 530 -14.73 -20.50 -3.26
N LEU A 531 -14.12 -21.30 -2.37
CA LEU A 531 -13.12 -22.33 -2.68
C LEU A 531 -13.70 -23.76 -2.76
N LYS A 532 -14.91 -23.99 -2.25
CA LYS A 532 -15.57 -25.31 -2.22
C LYS A 532 -14.67 -26.31 -1.46
N ASN A 533 -14.35 -27.46 -2.06
CA ASN A 533 -13.41 -28.43 -1.47
C ASN A 533 -11.96 -28.24 -1.92
N CYS A 534 -11.65 -27.21 -2.73
CA CYS A 534 -10.31 -26.93 -3.22
C CYS A 534 -9.63 -25.83 -2.38
N ASN A 535 -8.99 -26.23 -1.29
CA ASN A 535 -8.03 -25.36 -0.59
C ASN A 535 -6.81 -26.20 -0.15
N PRO A 536 -5.73 -26.25 -0.95
CA PRO A 536 -4.55 -27.01 -0.62
C PRO A 536 -3.77 -26.42 0.57
N TYR A 537 -3.78 -25.09 0.75
CA TYR A 537 -3.10 -24.41 1.85
C TYR A 537 -3.74 -24.73 3.20
N ALA A 538 -5.07 -24.65 3.29
CA ALA A 538 -5.80 -25.07 4.48
C ALA A 538 -5.63 -26.57 4.77
N VAL A 539 -5.47 -27.44 3.76
CA VAL A 539 -5.15 -28.85 3.99
C VAL A 539 -3.71 -29.05 4.48
N GLU A 540 -2.74 -28.24 4.03
CA GLU A 540 -1.39 -28.23 4.61
C GLU A 540 -1.42 -27.80 6.09
N GLU A 541 -2.16 -26.74 6.42
CA GLU A 541 -2.40 -26.28 7.79
C GLU A 541 -3.09 -27.35 8.65
N ALA A 542 -4.10 -28.03 8.12
CA ALA A 542 -4.78 -29.14 8.80
C ALA A 542 -3.79 -30.23 9.23
N ARG A 543 -2.83 -30.59 8.38
CA ARG A 543 -1.79 -31.60 8.69
C ARG A 543 -0.78 -31.12 9.74
N LYS A 544 -0.67 -29.81 10.01
CA LYS A 544 0.16 -29.26 11.11
C LYS A 544 -0.52 -29.42 12.47
N GLY A 545 -1.86 -29.54 12.52
CA GLY A 545 -2.63 -29.79 13.75
C GLY A 545 -2.50 -28.66 14.79
N THR A 546 -2.25 -27.43 14.36
CA THR A 546 -1.82 -26.30 15.20
C THR A 546 -2.86 -25.87 16.24
N TYR A 547 -4.15 -25.93 15.91
CA TYR A 547 -5.24 -25.38 16.74
C TYR A 547 -6.39 -26.38 16.94
N SER A 548 -7.04 -26.33 18.10
CA SER A 548 -8.31 -27.04 18.35
C SER A 548 -9.51 -26.25 17.82
N LEU A 549 -10.65 -26.89 17.58
CA LEU A 549 -11.82 -26.19 17.05
C LEU A 549 -12.35 -25.14 18.04
N SER A 550 -12.31 -25.43 19.34
CA SER A 550 -12.59 -24.48 20.42
C SER A 550 -11.69 -23.23 20.41
N THR A 551 -10.46 -23.33 19.89
CA THR A 551 -9.57 -22.19 19.67
C THR A 551 -9.99 -21.37 18.45
N ILE A 552 -10.45 -22.01 17.36
CA ILE A 552 -10.93 -21.31 16.16
C ILE A 552 -12.29 -20.64 16.38
N PHE A 553 -13.23 -21.31 17.06
CA PHE A 553 -14.46 -20.68 17.55
C PHE A 553 -14.20 -19.47 18.45
N SER A 554 -13.01 -19.35 19.05
CA SER A 554 -12.59 -18.20 19.86
C SER A 554 -11.83 -17.13 19.06
N ASN A 555 -11.86 -17.18 17.72
CA ASN A 555 -11.27 -16.15 16.87
C ASN A 555 -12.04 -14.84 16.97
N GLU A 556 -11.28 -13.76 17.04
CA GLU A 556 -11.72 -12.38 16.77
C GLU A 556 -10.77 -11.79 15.70
N TYR A 557 -11.08 -10.64 15.11
CA TYR A 557 -10.18 -10.00 14.16
C TYR A 557 -8.82 -9.66 14.81
N GLY A 558 -7.73 -9.86 14.06
CA GLY A 558 -6.37 -9.65 14.58
C GLY A 558 -5.79 -10.81 15.39
N VAL A 559 -6.20 -12.07 15.13
CA VAL A 559 -5.49 -13.27 15.62
C VAL A 559 -4.53 -13.90 14.59
N GLY A 560 -4.52 -13.38 13.35
CA GLY A 560 -3.65 -13.81 12.26
C GLY A 560 -4.38 -14.37 11.04
N GLN A 561 -3.92 -13.98 9.85
CA GLN A 561 -4.51 -14.31 8.55
C GLN A 561 -4.80 -15.82 8.40
N THR A 562 -3.78 -16.67 8.47
CA THR A 562 -3.93 -18.14 8.43
C THR A 562 -4.95 -18.68 9.44
N ARG A 563 -5.00 -18.12 10.65
CA ARG A 563 -5.93 -18.56 11.69
C ARG A 563 -7.37 -18.11 11.43
N ILE A 564 -7.56 -17.00 10.73
CA ILE A 564 -8.87 -16.47 10.32
C ILE A 564 -9.37 -17.23 9.08
N TYR A 565 -8.59 -17.23 7.99
CA TYR A 565 -9.03 -17.74 6.68
C TYR A 565 -8.86 -19.26 6.55
N ASP A 566 -7.63 -19.80 6.56
CA ASP A 566 -7.40 -21.25 6.38
C ASP A 566 -8.06 -22.09 7.48
N TRP A 567 -7.90 -21.68 8.75
CA TRP A 567 -8.52 -22.40 9.87
C TRP A 567 -10.02 -22.11 10.04
N GLY A 568 -10.52 -20.94 9.58
CA GLY A 568 -11.96 -20.66 9.49
C GLY A 568 -12.64 -21.51 8.42
N TYR A 569 -12.02 -21.65 7.25
CA TYR A 569 -12.41 -22.59 6.19
C TYR A 569 -12.52 -24.03 6.75
N LEU A 570 -11.49 -24.52 7.44
CA LEU A 570 -11.49 -25.86 8.03
C LEU A 570 -12.62 -26.03 9.06
N ALA A 571 -12.82 -25.04 9.93
CA ALA A 571 -13.86 -25.06 10.95
C ALA A 571 -15.27 -25.08 10.34
N THR A 572 -15.53 -24.19 9.38
CA THR A 572 -16.82 -24.09 8.69
C THR A 572 -17.11 -25.34 7.86
N ARG A 573 -16.12 -25.84 7.11
CA ARG A 573 -16.25 -27.09 6.35
C ARG A 573 -16.48 -28.30 7.26
N PHE A 574 -15.75 -28.43 8.38
CA PHE A 574 -15.99 -29.49 9.36
C PHE A 574 -17.40 -29.41 9.97
N MET A 575 -17.84 -28.21 10.39
CA MET A 575 -19.17 -28.04 10.99
C MET A 575 -20.27 -28.37 9.98
N TYR A 576 -20.12 -27.97 8.72
CA TYR A 576 -21.04 -28.33 7.64
C TYR A 576 -21.05 -29.84 7.34
N GLU A 577 -19.87 -30.47 7.15
CA GLU A 577 -19.76 -31.89 6.76
C GLU A 577 -20.11 -32.85 7.91
N GLN A 578 -19.66 -32.58 9.13
CA GLN A 578 -19.68 -33.52 10.27
C GLN A 578 -20.73 -33.15 11.33
N GLN A 579 -21.05 -31.86 11.51
CA GLN A 579 -21.97 -31.36 12.54
C GLN A 579 -23.21 -30.65 11.95
N ASN A 580 -23.68 -31.11 10.78
CA ASN A 580 -24.65 -30.40 9.94
C ASN A 580 -25.87 -29.85 10.69
N ALA A 581 -26.43 -30.60 11.66
CA ALA A 581 -27.55 -30.12 12.47
C ALA A 581 -27.18 -28.87 13.29
N ALA A 582 -26.11 -28.92 14.08
CA ALA A 582 -25.64 -27.81 14.91
C ALA A 582 -25.21 -26.59 14.07
N PHE A 583 -24.70 -26.81 12.85
CA PHE A 583 -24.41 -25.76 11.89
C PHE A 583 -25.70 -25.05 11.44
N PHE A 584 -26.75 -25.79 11.05
CA PHE A 584 -28.02 -25.18 10.64
C PHE A 584 -28.84 -24.61 11.81
N ASP A 585 -28.72 -25.14 13.03
CA ASP A 585 -29.29 -24.55 14.25
C ASP A 585 -28.69 -23.16 14.53
N MET A 586 -27.39 -22.98 14.31
CA MET A 586 -26.72 -21.67 14.36
C MET A 586 -27.26 -20.71 13.30
N LEU A 587 -27.39 -21.15 12.04
CA LEU A 587 -27.90 -20.30 10.96
C LEU A 587 -29.36 -19.86 11.18
N ALA A 588 -30.17 -20.65 11.90
CA ALA A 588 -31.52 -20.25 12.28
C ALA A 588 -31.50 -19.05 13.24
N LEU A 589 -30.59 -19.05 14.23
CA LEU A 589 -30.42 -17.92 15.16
C LEU A 589 -29.93 -16.65 14.45
N PHE A 590 -29.02 -16.78 13.47
CA PHE A 590 -28.55 -15.66 12.67
C PHE A 590 -29.70 -15.03 11.84
N LYS A 591 -30.57 -15.86 11.26
CA LYS A 591 -31.73 -15.41 10.47
C LYS A 591 -32.80 -14.68 11.29
N ASP A 592 -32.87 -14.97 12.58
CA ASP A 592 -33.75 -14.31 13.55
C ASP A 592 -33.05 -13.12 14.27
N GLY A 593 -31.79 -12.81 13.94
CA GLY A 593 -30.97 -11.77 14.57
C GLY A 593 -30.53 -12.10 16.01
N ASP A 594 -30.69 -13.34 16.47
CA ASP A 594 -30.39 -13.77 17.83
C ASP A 594 -28.92 -14.18 18.01
N PHE A 595 -28.01 -13.24 17.74
CA PHE A 595 -26.57 -13.42 17.96
C PHE A 595 -26.24 -13.65 19.45
N ALA A 596 -27.08 -13.17 20.37
CA ALA A 596 -26.95 -13.41 21.81
C ALA A 596 -27.30 -14.87 22.19
N GLY A 597 -28.35 -15.43 21.60
CA GLY A 597 -28.72 -16.84 21.68
C GLY A 597 -27.64 -17.73 21.07
N TYR A 598 -27.15 -17.42 19.86
CA TYR A 598 -25.99 -18.09 19.26
C TYR A 598 -24.81 -18.18 20.24
N ARG A 599 -24.46 -17.02 20.81
CA ARG A 599 -23.29 -16.89 21.67
C ARG A 599 -23.44 -17.72 22.94
N SER A 600 -24.53 -17.51 23.67
CA SER A 600 -24.75 -18.07 25.01
C SER A 600 -25.29 -19.51 24.99
N GLU A 601 -26.07 -19.88 23.98
CA GLU A 601 -26.71 -21.18 23.88
C GLU A 601 -25.92 -22.22 23.09
N LEU A 602 -25.09 -21.80 22.13
CA LEU A 602 -24.29 -22.68 21.29
C LEU A 602 -22.79 -22.51 21.54
N VAL A 603 -22.17 -21.45 21.04
CA VAL A 603 -20.70 -21.39 20.87
C VAL A 603 -19.93 -21.33 22.18
N ASP A 604 -20.40 -20.59 23.20
CA ASP A 604 -19.72 -20.61 24.50
C ASP A 604 -19.78 -22.01 25.16
N LYS A 605 -20.83 -22.81 24.90
CA LYS A 605 -20.89 -24.21 25.35
C LYS A 605 -19.94 -25.10 24.55
N TRP A 606 -19.91 -24.96 23.21
CA TRP A 606 -18.99 -25.72 22.36
C TRP A 606 -17.53 -25.48 22.75
N VAL A 607 -17.15 -24.23 23.02
CA VAL A 607 -15.81 -23.85 23.48
C VAL A 607 -15.53 -24.35 24.90
N ALA A 608 -16.41 -24.07 25.87
CA ALA A 608 -16.18 -24.44 27.27
C ALA A 608 -16.13 -25.96 27.50
N GLN A 609 -16.89 -26.73 26.71
CA GLN A 609 -16.94 -28.19 26.80
C GLN A 609 -15.97 -28.88 25.82
N LYS A 610 -15.30 -28.12 24.94
CA LYS A 610 -14.46 -28.64 23.85
C LYS A 610 -15.18 -29.67 22.96
N LEU A 611 -16.48 -29.42 22.73
CA LEU A 611 -17.46 -30.44 22.32
C LEU A 611 -17.07 -31.21 21.04
N TYR A 612 -16.33 -30.57 20.15
CA TYR A 612 -15.95 -31.09 18.84
C TYR A 612 -14.43 -31.26 18.64
N ASP A 613 -13.60 -30.92 19.63
CA ASP A 613 -12.12 -30.84 19.46
C ASP A 613 -11.51 -32.16 19.01
N ASP A 614 -11.89 -33.28 19.64
CA ASP A 614 -11.40 -34.62 19.29
C ASP A 614 -11.87 -35.05 17.88
N GLN A 615 -13.10 -34.71 17.50
CA GLN A 615 -13.66 -35.07 16.20
C GLN A 615 -13.01 -34.25 15.07
N PHE A 616 -12.80 -32.95 15.31
CA PHE A 616 -12.08 -32.06 14.40
C PHE A 616 -10.64 -32.53 14.21
N SER A 617 -9.90 -32.77 15.29
CA SER A 617 -8.52 -33.26 15.25
C SER A 617 -8.38 -34.56 14.42
N ASN A 618 -9.32 -35.50 14.58
CA ASN A 618 -9.35 -36.70 13.75
C ASN A 618 -9.67 -36.39 12.27
N TRP A 619 -10.66 -35.54 11.99
CA TRP A 619 -11.03 -35.14 10.61
C TRP A 619 -9.90 -34.38 9.90
N LEU A 620 -9.11 -33.56 10.59
CA LEU A 620 -7.93 -32.87 10.04
C LEU A 620 -6.85 -33.82 9.48
N THR A 621 -6.85 -35.09 9.91
CA THR A 621 -5.95 -36.12 9.34
C THR A 621 -6.47 -36.73 8.03
N GLN A 622 -7.76 -36.54 7.73
CA GLN A 622 -8.49 -37.19 6.61
C GLN A 622 -9.03 -36.20 5.57
N VAL A 623 -9.17 -34.91 5.92
CA VAL A 623 -9.67 -33.89 4.99
C VAL A 623 -8.71 -33.72 3.82
N GLU A 624 -9.21 -33.84 2.60
CA GLU A 624 -8.43 -33.67 1.37
C GLU A 624 -8.90 -32.47 0.55
N SER A 625 -7.94 -31.89 -0.19
CA SER A 625 -8.21 -30.83 -1.18
C SER A 625 -8.60 -31.51 -2.49
N THR A 626 -9.82 -31.30 -2.94
CA THR A 626 -10.41 -32.05 -4.06
C THR A 626 -11.18 -31.14 -4.99
N GLY A 627 -11.23 -31.50 -6.27
CA GLY A 627 -11.84 -30.64 -7.31
C GLY A 627 -10.98 -29.44 -7.72
N CYS A 628 -9.69 -29.42 -7.39
CA CYS A 628 -8.71 -28.40 -7.79
C CYS A 628 -8.31 -28.45 -9.27
N VAL A 629 -9.30 -28.49 -10.17
CA VAL A 629 -9.11 -28.06 -11.56
C VAL A 629 -9.28 -26.54 -11.61
N ILE A 630 -8.60 -25.87 -12.55
CA ILE A 630 -8.95 -24.51 -12.95
C ILE A 630 -10.45 -24.50 -13.21
N ASP A 631 -11.16 -23.62 -12.49
CA ASP A 631 -12.57 -23.80 -12.16
C ASP A 631 -13.46 -23.96 -13.40
N THR A 632 -13.75 -25.21 -13.78
CA THR A 632 -14.58 -25.53 -14.94
C THR A 632 -16.06 -25.20 -14.72
N THR A 633 -16.43 -24.61 -13.57
CA THR A 633 -17.75 -24.02 -13.36
C THR A 633 -17.81 -22.54 -13.76
N ARG A 634 -16.66 -21.89 -14.03
CA ARG A 634 -16.61 -20.56 -14.63
C ARG A 634 -16.63 -20.63 -16.15
N PRO A 635 -17.16 -19.60 -16.84
CA PRO A 635 -16.79 -19.36 -18.22
C PRO A 635 -15.26 -19.17 -18.32
N PRO A 636 -14.60 -19.59 -19.42
CA PRO A 636 -13.20 -19.26 -19.67
C PRO A 636 -12.96 -17.77 -19.48
N SER A 637 -11.92 -17.40 -18.75
CA SER A 637 -11.62 -15.99 -18.54
C SER A 637 -11.07 -15.35 -19.82
N PRO A 638 -11.41 -14.08 -20.11
CA PRO A 638 -10.75 -13.32 -21.16
C PRO A 638 -9.23 -13.31 -20.95
N VAL A 639 -8.50 -13.31 -22.07
CA VAL A 639 -7.05 -13.16 -22.06
C VAL A 639 -6.74 -11.67 -21.99
N GLU A 640 -6.02 -11.26 -20.95
CA GLU A 640 -5.52 -9.90 -20.78
C GLU A 640 -4.00 -9.87 -21.00
N PRO A 641 -3.45 -9.01 -21.87
CA PRO A 641 -2.00 -8.88 -22.01
C PRO A 641 -1.34 -8.43 -20.69
N VAL A 642 -0.11 -8.89 -20.43
CA VAL A 642 0.71 -8.33 -19.35
C VAL A 642 1.24 -6.98 -19.81
N ASN A 643 0.98 -5.91 -19.05
CA ASN A 643 1.60 -4.62 -19.31
C ASN A 643 3.07 -4.67 -18.85
N VAL A 644 3.97 -4.08 -19.64
CA VAL A 644 5.38 -3.90 -19.26
C VAL A 644 5.50 -3.16 -17.94
N ASP A 645 4.70 -2.12 -17.71
CA ASP A 645 4.76 -1.30 -16.49
C ASP A 645 4.45 -2.08 -15.19
N ASP A 646 3.72 -3.21 -15.28
CA ASP A 646 3.39 -4.06 -14.13
C ASP A 646 4.60 -4.88 -13.63
N ILE A 647 5.58 -5.12 -14.51
CA ILE A 647 6.71 -6.05 -14.27
C ILE A 647 8.10 -5.42 -14.44
N GLN A 648 8.15 -4.16 -14.86
CA GLN A 648 9.36 -3.41 -15.19
C GLN A 648 9.78 -2.54 -14.00
N GLY A 649 10.97 -2.78 -13.46
CA GLY A 649 11.56 -1.89 -12.45
C GLY A 649 11.93 -0.50 -12.99
N SER A 650 12.13 0.43 -12.06
CA SER A 650 12.30 1.85 -12.35
C SER A 650 13.69 2.26 -12.84
N ASP A 651 14.72 1.42 -12.71
CA ASP A 651 16.11 1.80 -13.03
C ASP A 651 16.32 2.04 -14.52
N GLN A 652 16.88 3.20 -14.86
CA GLN A 652 17.07 3.67 -16.23
C GLN A 652 18.50 3.45 -16.73
N VAL A 653 18.68 3.39 -18.05
CA VAL A 653 20.00 3.30 -18.69
C VAL A 653 20.89 4.45 -18.22
N GLY A 654 22.12 4.13 -17.81
CA GLY A 654 23.08 5.10 -17.28
C GLY A 654 23.03 5.30 -15.76
N ILE A 655 22.16 4.62 -15.01
CA ILE A 655 22.30 4.52 -13.53
C ILE A 655 23.63 3.86 -13.14
N ASN A 656 24.25 4.28 -12.03
CA ASN A 656 25.46 3.66 -11.48
C ASN A 656 25.12 2.86 -10.21
N ALA A 657 24.80 1.57 -10.40
CA ALA A 657 24.40 0.69 -9.30
C ALA A 657 25.51 0.47 -8.26
N CYS A 658 26.78 0.57 -8.67
CA CYS A 658 27.94 0.40 -7.79
C CYS A 658 28.13 1.58 -6.83
N GLY A 659 27.85 2.80 -7.29
CA GLY A 659 27.80 3.99 -6.43
C GLY A 659 26.67 3.98 -5.40
N MET A 660 25.62 3.18 -5.63
CA MET A 660 24.41 3.08 -4.80
C MET A 660 24.33 1.81 -3.95
N GLN A 661 25.32 0.92 -4.03
CA GLN A 661 25.35 -0.39 -3.33
C GLN A 661 24.09 -1.27 -3.54
N LEU A 662 23.48 -1.24 -4.73
CA LEU A 662 22.27 -2.00 -5.01
C LEU A 662 22.53 -3.53 -4.94
N ALA A 663 21.89 -4.17 -3.97
CA ALA A 663 22.20 -5.54 -3.53
C ALA A 663 21.35 -6.65 -4.21
N SER A 664 20.88 -6.45 -5.44
CA SER A 664 20.04 -7.46 -6.10
C SER A 664 20.87 -8.67 -6.59
N ASP A 665 20.63 -9.83 -5.97
CA ASP A 665 21.30 -11.08 -6.34
C ASP A 665 20.72 -11.74 -7.61
N ARG A 666 19.55 -11.29 -8.08
CA ARG A 666 18.84 -11.81 -9.25
C ARG A 666 18.79 -10.78 -10.37
N THR A 667 18.76 -11.24 -11.62
CA THR A 667 18.53 -10.37 -12.78
C THR A 667 17.03 -10.20 -12.97
N GLN A 668 16.54 -8.97 -12.93
CA GLN A 668 15.14 -8.60 -13.18
C GLN A 668 15.11 -7.39 -14.12
N ALA A 669 14.05 -7.25 -14.90
CA ALA A 669 13.89 -6.11 -15.78
C ALA A 669 13.71 -4.82 -14.94
N GLY A 670 14.47 -3.78 -15.25
CA GLY A 670 14.44 -2.50 -14.54
C GLY A 670 15.09 -2.49 -13.18
N GLN A 671 15.96 -3.46 -12.88
CA GLN A 671 16.83 -3.45 -11.70
C GLN A 671 18.28 -3.50 -12.14
N ALA A 672 19.04 -2.47 -11.80
CA ALA A 672 20.45 -2.34 -12.12
C ALA A 672 21.32 -3.09 -11.10
N ARG A 673 22.35 -3.75 -11.59
CA ARG A 673 23.21 -4.62 -10.79
C ARG A 673 24.67 -4.23 -10.91
N CYS A 674 25.33 -4.01 -9.78
CA CYS A 674 26.77 -3.80 -9.72
C CYS A 674 27.54 -5.10 -9.98
N LEU A 675 28.50 -5.07 -10.90
CA LEU A 675 29.33 -6.18 -11.33
C LEU A 675 30.83 -5.87 -11.26
N SER A 676 31.63 -6.90 -11.06
CA SER A 676 33.10 -6.88 -11.18
C SER A 676 33.60 -8.28 -11.52
N GLY A 677 34.69 -8.37 -12.29
CA GLY A 677 35.29 -9.63 -12.72
C GLY A 677 36.80 -9.50 -12.91
N THR A 678 37.58 -10.34 -12.23
CA THR A 678 39.06 -10.29 -12.28
C THR A 678 39.68 -11.30 -13.25
N ASP A 679 38.92 -12.32 -13.64
CA ASP A 679 39.44 -13.49 -14.31
C ASP A 679 39.27 -13.36 -15.83
N THR A 680 40.37 -13.09 -16.53
CA THR A 680 40.36 -12.91 -17.99
C THR A 680 39.84 -14.17 -18.69
N ARG A 681 38.87 -13.97 -19.59
CA ARG A 681 38.11 -14.96 -20.35
C ARG A 681 37.15 -15.84 -19.53
N GLN A 682 36.69 -15.38 -18.37
CA GLN A 682 35.50 -15.94 -17.74
C GLN A 682 34.23 -15.30 -18.30
N LEU A 683 33.21 -16.14 -18.56
CA LEU A 683 31.82 -15.74 -18.77
C LEU A 683 31.03 -16.01 -17.50
N LYS A 684 30.25 -15.02 -17.04
CA LYS A 684 29.34 -15.14 -15.89
C LYS A 684 27.91 -14.86 -16.34
N GLU A 685 26.98 -15.73 -15.95
CA GLU A 685 25.60 -15.72 -16.45
C GLU A 685 24.61 -15.09 -15.47
N TYR A 686 23.61 -14.44 -16.07
CA TYR A 686 22.62 -13.56 -15.46
C TYR A 686 21.24 -13.88 -16.07
N PRO A 687 20.64 -15.03 -15.72
CA PRO A 687 19.38 -15.47 -16.32
C PRO A 687 18.21 -14.57 -15.91
N ILE A 688 17.33 -14.28 -16.87
CA ILE A 688 16.05 -13.60 -16.67
C ILE A 688 14.92 -14.46 -17.25
N TYR A 689 13.75 -14.46 -16.61
CA TYR A 689 12.55 -15.13 -17.10
C TYR A 689 11.57 -14.09 -17.64
N VAL A 690 11.15 -14.26 -18.89
CA VAL A 690 10.16 -13.43 -19.57
C VAL A 690 8.79 -14.10 -19.40
N PRO A 691 7.80 -13.43 -18.76
CA PRO A 691 6.49 -14.01 -18.50
C PRO A 691 5.68 -14.22 -19.77
N GLU A 692 4.68 -15.10 -19.67
CA GLU A 692 3.65 -15.23 -20.70
C GLU A 692 2.70 -14.03 -20.66
N GLY A 693 2.17 -13.62 -21.82
CA GLY A 693 1.19 -12.53 -21.91
C GLY A 693 1.76 -11.18 -22.33
N LEU A 694 3.08 -10.97 -22.30
CA LEU A 694 3.71 -9.82 -22.93
C LEU A 694 3.49 -9.86 -24.45
N GLN A 695 3.17 -8.71 -25.05
CA GLN A 695 2.91 -8.60 -26.49
C GLN A 695 3.71 -7.46 -27.10
N ASN A 696 4.39 -7.73 -28.22
CA ASN A 696 5.14 -6.73 -28.97
C ASN A 696 6.21 -6.02 -28.11
N VAL A 697 7.00 -6.78 -27.34
CA VAL A 697 8.03 -6.27 -26.44
C VAL A 697 9.42 -6.61 -26.98
N SER A 698 10.36 -5.67 -26.90
CA SER A 698 11.79 -5.92 -27.09
C SER A 698 12.51 -5.99 -25.73
N LEU A 699 13.65 -6.68 -25.66
CA LEU A 699 14.50 -6.73 -24.46
C LEU A 699 15.79 -5.95 -24.72
N GLU A 700 15.98 -4.85 -23.99
CA GLU A 700 17.23 -4.08 -23.95
C GLU A 700 18.13 -4.61 -22.82
N ILE A 701 19.43 -4.74 -23.11
CA ILE A 701 20.47 -5.15 -22.16
C ILE A 701 21.63 -4.18 -22.30
N THR A 702 22.05 -3.53 -21.21
CA THR A 702 23.14 -2.56 -21.21
C THR A 702 24.19 -2.88 -20.14
N LEU A 703 25.46 -2.66 -20.48
CA LEU A 703 26.54 -2.45 -19.50
C LEU A 703 26.94 -0.97 -19.54
N ARG A 704 27.16 -0.35 -18.38
CA ARG A 704 27.65 1.04 -18.26
C ARG A 704 28.61 1.17 -17.08
N HIS A 705 29.36 2.27 -17.03
CA HIS A 705 30.25 2.67 -15.92
C HIS A 705 31.42 1.72 -15.65
N GLY A 706 32.19 2.06 -14.61
CA GLY A 706 33.30 1.26 -14.11
C GLY A 706 34.59 1.47 -14.88
N THR A 707 35.48 0.48 -14.76
CA THR A 707 36.75 0.39 -15.48
C THR A 707 36.96 -1.03 -15.99
N GLY A 708 37.89 -1.23 -16.94
CA GLY A 708 38.15 -2.51 -17.59
C GLY A 708 37.47 -2.61 -18.96
N ASN A 709 37.22 -3.84 -19.39
CA ASN A 709 36.44 -4.15 -20.59
C ASN A 709 35.60 -5.41 -20.33
N ALA A 710 34.29 -5.28 -20.50
CA ALA A 710 33.32 -6.31 -20.20
C ALA A 710 32.27 -6.40 -21.32
N ASP A 711 32.26 -7.52 -22.04
CA ASP A 711 31.39 -7.76 -23.20
C ASP A 711 30.04 -8.35 -22.80
N LEU A 712 28.99 -8.09 -23.59
CA LEU A 712 27.67 -8.72 -23.47
C LEU A 712 27.47 -9.88 -24.46
N TYR A 713 26.86 -10.96 -24.00
CA TYR A 713 26.40 -12.09 -24.82
C TYR A 713 24.99 -12.53 -24.40
N TYR A 714 24.19 -13.06 -25.32
CA TYR A 714 22.80 -13.44 -25.08
C TYR A 714 22.36 -14.72 -25.79
N GLU A 715 21.52 -15.54 -25.14
CA GLU A 715 20.85 -16.72 -25.70
C GLU A 715 19.44 -16.94 -25.14
N TYR A 716 18.51 -17.42 -25.95
CA TYR A 716 17.16 -17.85 -25.53
C TYR A 716 17.05 -19.37 -25.38
N GLY A 717 16.31 -19.85 -24.38
CA GLY A 717 15.82 -21.23 -24.26
C GLY A 717 16.86 -22.32 -23.95
N ARG A 718 18.15 -22.06 -24.21
CA ARG A 718 19.33 -22.95 -24.08
C ARG A 718 19.24 -24.29 -24.82
N PRO A 719 20.09 -24.56 -25.83
CA PRO A 719 20.25 -25.91 -26.37
C PRO A 719 21.03 -26.83 -25.41
N ASP A 720 20.77 -28.14 -25.50
CA ASP A 720 21.35 -29.23 -24.68
C ASP A 720 22.90 -29.36 -24.71
N ASN A 721 23.62 -28.46 -25.38
CA ASN A 721 25.08 -28.54 -25.60
C ASN A 721 25.91 -27.30 -25.23
N GLY A 722 25.30 -26.29 -24.57
CA GLY A 722 26.00 -25.29 -23.75
C GLY A 722 26.69 -24.11 -24.46
N TRP A 723 26.94 -23.05 -23.66
CA TRP A 723 27.76 -21.83 -23.92
C TRP A 723 27.87 -21.34 -25.38
N ARG A 724 26.74 -21.30 -26.08
CA ARG A 724 26.58 -20.63 -27.37
C ARG A 724 25.61 -19.49 -27.18
N TYR A 725 25.96 -18.34 -27.74
CA TYR A 725 25.16 -17.13 -27.71
C TYR A 725 24.82 -16.74 -29.15
N THR A 726 23.60 -16.26 -29.36
CA THR A 726 23.08 -15.84 -30.67
C THR A 726 23.35 -14.36 -30.95
N HIS A 727 23.59 -13.57 -29.90
CA HIS A 727 23.85 -12.12 -29.98
C HIS A 727 25.01 -11.75 -29.05
N GLU A 728 25.83 -10.79 -29.46
CA GLU A 728 26.97 -10.27 -28.69
C GLU A 728 27.21 -8.78 -28.96
N SER A 729 27.73 -8.06 -27.97
CA SER A 729 28.24 -6.69 -28.05
C SER A 729 29.63 -6.68 -27.42
N THR A 730 30.63 -6.27 -28.21
CA THR A 730 32.06 -6.44 -27.92
C THR A 730 32.87 -5.17 -28.23
N GLY A 731 32.63 -4.12 -27.44
CA GLY A 731 33.28 -2.82 -27.55
C GLY A 731 34.68 -2.75 -26.89
N PRO A 732 35.25 -1.53 -26.80
CA PRO A 732 36.58 -1.32 -26.25
C PRO A 732 36.62 -1.20 -24.73
N ASP A 733 35.49 -1.02 -24.05
CA ASP A 733 35.37 -0.79 -22.61
C ASP A 733 34.17 -1.54 -22.00
N ASN A 734 33.34 -0.89 -21.18
CA ASN A 734 32.16 -1.50 -20.56
C ASN A 734 30.84 -0.95 -21.15
N ASP A 735 30.87 -0.11 -22.20
CA ASP A 735 29.70 0.57 -22.76
C ASP A 735 29.00 -0.28 -23.84
N GLU A 736 28.38 -1.39 -23.41
CA GLU A 736 27.76 -2.38 -24.30
C GLU A 736 26.24 -2.26 -24.38
N THR A 737 25.63 -2.57 -25.52
CA THR A 737 24.17 -2.58 -25.68
C THR A 737 23.67 -3.64 -26.65
N LEU A 738 22.67 -4.41 -26.23
CA LEU A 738 21.90 -5.31 -27.06
C LEU A 738 20.41 -4.94 -26.97
N VAL A 739 19.71 -4.92 -28.10
CA VAL A 739 18.24 -4.81 -28.17
C VAL A 739 17.73 -5.99 -28.97
N LEU A 740 16.74 -6.68 -28.42
CA LEU A 740 16.26 -7.97 -28.91
C LEU A 740 14.76 -7.90 -29.17
N ASP A 741 14.35 -7.78 -30.43
CA ASP A 741 12.95 -7.55 -30.78
C ASP A 741 12.08 -8.81 -30.69
N ASN A 742 10.81 -8.60 -30.33
CA ASN A 742 9.78 -9.64 -30.21
C ASN A 742 10.22 -10.78 -29.28
N ILE A 743 10.55 -10.42 -28.03
CA ILE A 743 11.08 -11.34 -27.03
C ILE A 743 10.08 -12.48 -26.77
N GLU A 744 10.54 -13.73 -26.88
CA GLU A 744 9.72 -14.91 -26.58
C GLU A 744 9.50 -15.07 -25.06
N LYS A 745 8.44 -15.75 -24.64
CA LYS A 745 8.26 -16.14 -23.23
C LYS A 745 9.25 -17.24 -22.85
N GLY A 746 9.78 -17.23 -21.63
CA GLY A 746 10.65 -18.29 -21.11
C GLY A 746 11.97 -17.79 -20.52
N TRP A 747 12.99 -18.65 -20.51
CA TRP A 747 14.30 -18.31 -19.95
C TRP A 747 15.26 -17.73 -20.99
N HIS A 748 15.84 -16.58 -20.64
CA HIS A 748 16.85 -15.87 -21.39
C HIS A 748 18.13 -15.80 -20.58
N TYR A 749 19.26 -16.00 -21.25
CA TYR A 749 20.56 -16.16 -20.62
C TYR A 749 21.49 -15.07 -21.13
N ILE A 750 21.66 -14.05 -20.30
CA ILE A 750 22.62 -12.96 -20.50
C ILE A 750 23.94 -13.41 -19.88
N ALA A 751 25.05 -13.22 -20.56
CA ALA A 751 26.38 -13.45 -20.02
C ALA A 751 27.25 -12.20 -20.17
N VAL A 752 28.06 -11.93 -19.14
CA VAL A 752 29.09 -10.90 -19.15
C VAL A 752 30.44 -11.58 -19.26
N GLY A 753 31.19 -11.26 -20.31
CA GLY A 753 32.54 -11.78 -20.56
C GLY A 753 33.62 -10.80 -20.09
N THR A 754 34.73 -11.34 -19.58
CA THR A 754 35.87 -10.53 -19.09
C THR A 754 37.01 -10.55 -20.12
N GLU A 755 37.11 -9.61 -21.07
CA GLU A 755 38.29 -9.56 -21.95
C GLU A 755 39.49 -8.92 -21.22
N THR A 756 39.25 -7.87 -20.43
CA THR A 756 40.18 -7.43 -19.37
C THR A 756 39.45 -7.30 -18.04
N GLY A 757 40.16 -7.48 -16.92
CA GLY A 757 39.54 -7.43 -15.60
C GLY A 757 38.79 -6.11 -15.37
N TYR A 758 37.50 -6.18 -15.05
CA TYR A 758 36.61 -5.05 -14.91
C TYR A 758 36.11 -4.86 -13.48
N GLN A 759 35.88 -3.60 -13.10
CA GLN A 759 35.36 -3.21 -11.79
C GLN A 759 34.29 -2.13 -11.94
N ASP A 760 33.33 -2.14 -11.02
CA ASP A 760 32.23 -1.18 -10.90
C ASP A 760 31.35 -1.00 -12.17
N ALA A 761 31.23 -2.04 -12.99
CA ALA A 761 30.33 -2.04 -14.15
C ALA A 761 28.88 -2.28 -13.69
N THR A 762 27.92 -1.58 -14.29
CA THR A 762 26.48 -1.73 -14.01
C THR A 762 25.81 -2.47 -15.16
N LEU A 763 25.23 -3.64 -14.88
CA LEU A 763 24.34 -4.37 -15.79
C LEU A 763 22.89 -3.94 -15.54
N LEU A 764 22.17 -3.62 -16.61
CA LEU A 764 20.73 -3.35 -16.56
C LEU A 764 20.04 -4.04 -17.73
N VAL A 765 18.87 -4.61 -17.47
CA VAL A 765 17.97 -5.24 -18.46
C VAL A 765 16.65 -4.50 -18.43
N ARG A 766 16.03 -4.20 -19.56
CA ARG A 766 14.72 -3.50 -19.62
C ARG A 766 13.83 -4.10 -20.71
N TYR A 767 12.54 -4.14 -20.46
CA TYR A 767 11.53 -4.31 -21.51
C TYR A 767 11.28 -2.97 -22.20
N ILE A 768 11.14 -3.01 -23.52
CA ILE A 768 10.69 -1.88 -24.34
C ILE A 768 9.38 -2.31 -24.99
N GLN A 769 8.26 -1.71 -24.58
CA GLN A 769 6.99 -1.88 -25.26
C GLN A 769 7.08 -1.26 -26.66
N GLN A 770 6.99 -2.07 -27.71
CA GLN A 770 6.90 -1.55 -29.07
C GLN A 770 5.44 -1.15 -29.36
N PRO A 771 5.20 -0.10 -30.16
CA PRO A 771 3.85 0.30 -30.55
C PRO A 771 3.15 -0.83 -31.29
N ILE A 772 2.03 -1.31 -30.76
CA ILE A 772 1.21 -2.35 -31.36
C ILE A 772 0.60 -1.80 -32.65
N ALA A 773 0.50 -2.63 -33.68
CA ALA A 773 -0.08 -2.26 -34.97
C ALA A 773 -1.58 -1.91 -34.82
N GLY A 774 -1.86 -0.64 -34.53
CA GLY A 774 -3.18 -0.10 -34.20
C GLY A 774 -3.14 1.05 -33.17
N GLU A 775 -2.11 1.13 -32.32
CA GLU A 775 -2.01 2.15 -31.27
C GLU A 775 -1.73 3.57 -31.78
N ASN A 776 -1.09 3.70 -32.93
CA ASN A 776 -0.74 5.01 -33.47
C ASN A 776 -1.93 5.70 -34.20
N GLU A 777 -3.17 5.25 -34.04
CA GLU A 777 -4.36 5.96 -34.54
C GLU A 777 -4.90 6.97 -33.50
N LEU A 778 -4.85 8.25 -33.85
CA LEU A 778 -5.33 9.34 -32.99
C LEU A 778 -6.86 9.42 -32.95
N GLN A 779 -7.41 9.53 -31.75
CA GLN A 779 -8.82 9.84 -31.54
C GLN A 779 -9.06 11.36 -31.46
N ASN A 780 -10.24 11.82 -31.86
CA ASN A 780 -10.54 13.26 -31.94
C ASN A 780 -10.51 13.95 -30.57
N GLY A 781 -9.56 14.87 -30.39
CA GLY A 781 -9.37 15.66 -29.18
C GLY A 781 -8.64 14.92 -28.05
N VAL A 782 -8.23 13.67 -28.25
CA VAL A 782 -7.47 12.89 -27.26
C VAL A 782 -5.98 13.19 -27.43
N ALA A 783 -5.31 13.55 -26.34
CA ALA A 783 -3.87 13.72 -26.31
C ALA A 783 -3.20 12.37 -26.01
N VAL A 784 -2.28 11.95 -26.87
CA VAL A 784 -1.46 10.75 -26.66
C VAL A 784 -0.03 11.16 -26.27
N PRO A 785 0.65 10.43 -25.36
CA PRO A 785 2.07 10.62 -25.13
C PRO A 785 2.86 10.24 -26.39
N VAL A 786 3.97 10.94 -26.62
CA VAL A 786 4.87 10.69 -27.74
C VAL A 786 6.12 9.98 -27.21
N ASN A 787 6.22 8.69 -27.53
CA ASN A 787 7.37 7.85 -27.19
C ASN A 787 8.10 7.49 -28.49
N VAL A 788 9.00 8.36 -28.97
CA VAL A 788 9.76 8.11 -30.20
C VAL A 788 10.88 7.10 -29.92
N SER A 789 11.00 6.05 -30.74
CA SER A 789 12.08 5.08 -30.66
C SER A 789 13.41 5.63 -31.19
N ASP A 790 14.52 4.90 -31.01
CA ASP A 790 15.88 5.27 -31.45
C ASP A 790 16.02 5.58 -32.95
N SER A 791 15.02 5.22 -33.75
CA SER A 791 14.89 5.67 -35.15
C SER A 791 14.74 7.20 -35.31
N GLY A 792 14.46 7.92 -34.21
CA GLY A 792 14.20 9.34 -34.16
C GLY A 792 12.93 9.74 -34.92
N GLN A 793 12.04 8.79 -35.23
CA GLN A 793 10.83 8.97 -36.03
C GLN A 793 9.67 8.11 -35.52
N LEU A 794 8.44 8.64 -35.54
CA LEU A 794 7.23 7.89 -35.19
C LEU A 794 6.06 8.34 -36.07
N MET A 795 5.33 7.38 -36.63
CA MET A 795 4.20 7.62 -37.54
C MET A 795 2.86 7.35 -36.84
N TYR A 796 1.98 8.35 -36.84
CA TYR A 796 0.58 8.24 -36.44
C TYR A 796 -0.38 8.40 -37.62
N THR A 797 -1.60 7.93 -37.46
CA THR A 797 -2.72 8.14 -38.38
C THR A 797 -3.87 8.86 -37.67
N MET A 798 -4.77 9.48 -38.43
CA MET A 798 -6.07 9.94 -37.93
C MET A 798 -7.12 9.87 -39.03
N ALA A 799 -8.19 9.11 -38.83
CA ALA A 799 -9.36 9.14 -39.71
C ALA A 799 -10.19 10.40 -39.45
N VAL A 800 -10.31 11.28 -40.44
CA VAL A 800 -11.13 12.51 -40.38
C VAL A 800 -12.38 12.33 -41.24
N PRO A 801 -13.61 12.50 -40.70
CA PRO A 801 -14.85 12.30 -41.44
C PRO A 801 -15.06 13.39 -42.50
N ALA A 802 -15.77 13.04 -43.58
CA ALA A 802 -16.08 13.98 -44.65
C ALA A 802 -17.00 15.11 -44.15
N GLY A 803 -16.62 16.37 -44.41
CA GLY A 803 -17.35 17.54 -43.94
C GLY A 803 -16.89 18.10 -42.59
N ALA A 804 -15.89 17.49 -41.95
CA ALA A 804 -15.21 18.07 -40.80
C ALA A 804 -14.51 19.40 -41.15
N THR A 805 -14.36 20.26 -40.15
CA THR A 805 -13.67 21.57 -40.26
C THR A 805 -12.63 21.72 -39.14
N ASN A 806 -11.78 22.74 -39.25
CA ASN A 806 -10.74 23.05 -38.25
C ASN A 806 -9.81 21.88 -37.90
N VAL A 807 -9.43 21.06 -38.90
CA VAL A 807 -8.53 19.92 -38.67
C VAL A 807 -7.16 20.45 -38.24
N THR A 808 -6.71 20.02 -37.07
CA THR A 808 -5.48 20.46 -36.41
C THR A 808 -4.72 19.29 -35.82
N PHE A 809 -3.40 19.36 -35.89
CA PHE A 809 -2.48 18.45 -35.20
C PHE A 809 -1.47 19.28 -34.45
N SER A 810 -1.29 19.04 -33.15
CA SER A 810 -0.41 19.84 -32.30
C SER A 810 0.42 18.99 -31.37
N THR A 811 1.68 19.36 -31.18
CA THR A 811 2.55 18.80 -30.14
C THR A 811 2.72 19.79 -28.99
N THR A 812 2.77 19.30 -27.76
CA THR A 812 3.00 20.13 -26.56
C THR A 812 3.75 19.39 -25.46
N GLY A 813 4.41 20.13 -24.56
CA GLY A 813 5.10 19.54 -23.39
C GLY A 813 6.52 19.05 -23.71
N GLY A 814 7.12 18.34 -22.75
CA GLY A 814 8.42 17.72 -22.90
C GLY A 814 9.64 18.65 -23.01
N THR A 815 10.79 18.03 -23.19
CA THR A 815 12.11 18.64 -23.47
C THR A 815 12.70 18.11 -24.79
N GLY A 816 13.74 18.78 -25.31
CA GLY A 816 14.36 18.46 -26.59
C GLY A 816 13.65 19.11 -27.80
N GLU A 817 13.91 18.55 -28.98
CA GLU A 817 13.37 19.01 -30.26
C GLU A 817 12.51 17.91 -30.91
N LEU A 818 11.30 18.27 -31.35
CA LEU A 818 10.33 17.36 -31.97
C LEU A 818 9.64 18.05 -33.16
N ASP A 819 10.04 17.67 -34.38
CA ASP A 819 9.45 18.12 -35.63
C ASP A 819 8.12 17.41 -35.94
N LEU A 820 7.10 18.16 -36.34
CA LEU A 820 5.79 17.65 -36.78
C LEU A 820 5.63 17.76 -38.30
N HIS A 821 5.46 16.63 -38.98
CA HIS A 821 5.14 16.57 -40.41
C HIS A 821 3.78 15.90 -40.60
N VAL A 822 2.85 16.52 -41.34
CA VAL A 822 1.51 15.98 -41.59
C VAL A 822 1.22 15.92 -43.08
N LYS A 823 0.63 14.81 -43.54
CA LYS A 823 0.19 14.60 -44.93
C LYS A 823 -1.18 13.91 -45.00
N PHE A 824 -1.99 14.26 -45.99
CA PHE A 824 -3.29 13.65 -46.25
C PHE A 824 -3.20 12.55 -47.32
N GLY A 825 -3.84 11.41 -47.08
CA GLY A 825 -4.04 10.34 -48.05
C GLY A 825 -2.82 9.46 -48.36
N SER A 826 -1.64 9.78 -47.85
CA SER A 826 -0.45 8.92 -47.87
C SER A 826 0.49 9.25 -46.71
N GLU A 827 1.39 8.33 -46.37
CA GLU A 827 2.43 8.54 -45.37
C GLU A 827 3.24 9.82 -45.60
N ALA A 828 3.56 10.52 -44.51
CA ALA A 828 4.42 11.69 -44.49
C ALA A 828 5.90 11.28 -44.43
N SER A 829 6.80 12.12 -44.94
CA SER A 829 8.25 11.97 -44.74
C SER A 829 8.91 13.32 -44.47
N LYS A 830 10.17 13.31 -44.02
CA LYS A 830 10.97 14.54 -43.85
C LYS A 830 11.12 15.39 -45.12
N THR A 831 10.82 14.82 -46.30
CA THR A 831 10.92 15.48 -47.62
C THR A 831 9.61 15.55 -48.39
N ASP A 832 8.51 15.00 -47.87
CA ASP A 832 7.21 14.94 -48.54
C ASP A 832 6.07 15.01 -47.52
N TYR A 833 5.43 16.18 -47.41
CA TYR A 833 4.43 16.52 -46.40
C TYR A 833 3.53 17.66 -46.92
N ASP A 834 2.30 17.75 -46.41
CA ASP A 834 1.39 18.87 -46.72
C ASP A 834 1.55 20.03 -45.73
N CYS A 835 1.96 19.72 -44.50
CA CYS A 835 2.25 20.71 -43.47
C CYS A 835 3.46 20.31 -42.61
N ARG A 836 4.34 21.28 -42.32
CA ARG A 836 5.39 21.22 -41.31
C ARG A 836 5.60 22.60 -40.68
N PRO A 837 5.43 22.79 -39.36
CA PRO A 837 5.55 24.11 -38.71
C PRO A 837 7.00 24.58 -38.49
N TRP A 838 7.94 23.64 -38.31
CA TRP A 838 9.40 23.89 -38.30
C TRP A 838 9.85 24.95 -37.26
N LYS A 839 9.31 24.84 -36.06
CA LYS A 839 9.69 25.64 -34.89
C LYS A 839 10.79 24.94 -34.09
N VAL A 840 11.46 25.74 -33.26
CA VAL A 840 12.41 25.21 -32.25
C VAL A 840 11.61 24.78 -31.01
N GLY A 841 11.91 23.59 -30.51
CA GLY A 841 11.27 22.92 -29.38
C GLY A 841 9.93 22.24 -29.72
N ASN A 842 9.43 21.46 -28.77
CA ASN A 842 8.30 20.53 -28.92
C ASN A 842 6.88 21.15 -29.09
N ARG A 843 6.74 22.43 -29.48
CA ARG A 843 5.44 23.13 -29.59
C ARG A 843 5.07 23.46 -31.05
N GLU A 844 4.80 22.42 -31.82
CA GLU A 844 4.41 22.50 -33.22
C GLU A 844 2.87 22.53 -33.37
N THR A 845 2.36 23.09 -34.47
CA THR A 845 0.92 22.99 -34.80
C THR A 845 0.69 23.09 -36.30
N CYS A 846 0.11 22.06 -36.88
CA CYS A 846 -0.43 22.05 -38.24
C CYS A 846 -1.93 22.32 -38.22
N HIS A 847 -2.42 23.10 -39.19
CA HIS A 847 -3.84 23.44 -39.35
C HIS A 847 -4.24 23.36 -40.82
N PHE A 848 -5.37 22.71 -41.09
CA PHE A 848 -5.93 22.53 -42.43
C PHE A 848 -7.33 23.17 -42.48
N SER A 849 -7.48 24.20 -43.31
CA SER A 849 -8.68 25.06 -43.35
C SER A 849 -9.84 24.48 -44.15
N THR A 850 -9.58 23.55 -45.08
CA THR A 850 -10.60 22.78 -45.81
C THR A 850 -10.06 21.41 -46.14
N THR A 851 -10.78 20.35 -45.77
CA THR A 851 -10.31 18.96 -45.89
C THR A 851 -11.37 18.06 -46.51
N SER A 852 -11.00 17.31 -47.53
CA SER A 852 -11.72 16.08 -47.90
C SER A 852 -11.59 15.08 -46.74
N GLY A 853 -12.68 14.38 -46.38
CA GLY A 853 -12.60 13.29 -45.41
C GLY A 853 -11.67 12.18 -45.90
N GLY A 854 -10.95 11.56 -44.97
CA GLY A 854 -9.91 10.56 -45.26
C GLY A 854 -8.89 10.48 -44.13
N VAL A 855 -7.80 9.75 -44.37
CA VAL A 855 -6.75 9.50 -43.36
C VAL A 855 -5.65 10.55 -43.48
N TYR A 856 -5.30 11.15 -42.34
CA TYR A 856 -4.09 11.93 -42.15
C TYR A 856 -2.99 11.04 -41.60
N TYR A 857 -1.76 11.26 -42.06
CA TYR A 857 -0.54 10.61 -41.60
C TYR A 857 0.35 11.67 -40.96
N ILE A 858 0.82 11.40 -39.75
CA ILE A 858 1.52 12.34 -38.89
C ILE A 858 2.87 11.73 -38.52
N LEU A 859 3.92 12.15 -39.21
CA LEU A 859 5.29 11.80 -38.87
C LEU A 859 5.83 12.81 -37.85
N LEU A 860 6.06 12.34 -36.64
CA LEU A 860 6.92 13.01 -35.68
C LEU A 860 8.37 12.63 -35.90
N SER A 861 9.30 13.56 -35.72
CA SER A 861 10.72 13.23 -35.65
C SER A 861 11.40 13.96 -34.50
N ALA A 862 12.05 13.18 -33.64
CA ALA A 862 12.75 13.63 -32.46
C ALA A 862 14.27 13.64 -32.66
N ASP A 863 14.95 14.55 -31.97
CA ASP A 863 16.37 14.44 -31.65
C ASP A 863 16.57 13.43 -30.49
N PRO A 864 17.69 12.68 -30.41
CA PRO A 864 17.99 11.75 -29.31
C PRO A 864 17.85 12.31 -27.88
N MET A 865 17.85 13.64 -27.66
CA MET A 865 17.60 14.24 -26.33
C MET A 865 16.13 14.59 -26.04
N PHE A 866 15.19 14.13 -26.86
CA PHE A 866 13.76 14.34 -26.68
C PHE A 866 13.16 13.53 -25.51
N SER A 867 12.23 14.12 -24.77
CA SER A 867 11.41 13.38 -23.79
C SER A 867 10.07 14.07 -23.51
N GLY A 868 9.00 13.28 -23.34
CA GLY A 868 7.80 13.70 -22.58
C GLY A 868 6.86 14.72 -23.24
N ALA A 869 6.81 14.83 -24.57
CA ALA A 869 5.76 15.60 -25.25
C ALA A 869 4.50 14.75 -25.52
N THR A 870 3.40 15.43 -25.84
CA THR A 870 2.14 14.83 -26.28
C THR A 870 1.78 15.28 -27.69
N LEU A 871 1.07 14.44 -28.43
CA LEU A 871 0.46 14.73 -29.72
C LEU A 871 -1.07 14.75 -29.56
N THR A 872 -1.75 15.68 -30.22
CA THR A 872 -3.22 15.73 -30.25
C THR A 872 -3.69 16.04 -31.66
N GLY A 873 -4.58 15.19 -32.20
CA GLY A 873 -5.34 15.46 -33.41
C GLY A 873 -6.74 15.95 -33.04
N ARG A 874 -7.23 17.01 -33.68
CA ARG A 874 -8.57 17.56 -33.43
C ARG A 874 -9.25 18.06 -34.70
N TYR A 875 -10.56 17.84 -34.80
CA TYR A 875 -11.44 18.44 -35.81
C TYR A 875 -12.83 18.73 -35.22
N ASP A 876 -13.54 19.68 -35.81
CA ASP A 876 -14.93 19.98 -35.50
C ASP A 876 -15.88 19.30 -36.51
N VAL A 877 -16.95 18.67 -36.02
CA VAL A 877 -18.00 18.05 -36.84
C VAL A 877 -19.15 19.05 -37.03
N ASN A 878 -19.66 19.18 -38.25
CA ASN A 878 -20.85 19.98 -38.59
C ASN A 878 -22.16 19.21 -38.36
#